data_AF-A0A956LH77-F1
#
_entry.id   AF-A0A956LH77-F1
#
_cell.length_a   1.000
_cell.length_b   1.000
_cell.length_c   1.000
_cell.angle_alpha   90.00
_cell.angle_beta   90.00
_cell.angle_gamma   90.00
#
_symmetry.space_group_name_H-M   'P 1'
#
loop_
_entity.id
_entity.type
_entity.pdbx_description
1 polymer ?
#
loop_
_entity_poly.entity_id
_entity_poly.type
_entity_poly.pdbx_seq_one_letter_code
_entity_poly.pdbx_strand_id
1 'polypeptide(L)'
;MKRLNLLGSWKRIGIQAGLLAGLGLAFMGTNAEKPATAADDCPMEDQCTFKKPVFMIILDYSTSMNNTFGDPMDNVTRWQAEKGVVQTLMTADMSFVSKNMFVGLMRFGHDPDPGNDGTTIPNDGSGIVDGQSVDVLWYDDNNDYKPCNGQEVVDSLDGTPAPIDGNLVGIGTWTNGALLKSKELMEGDYANHPDNAPNLDNRAYLQMVLTDGEWTNPQGQGQSAQHDPSNTAADMFNNGIGAPPINVPTYVVYFGDLGGNAQALADELAAAGGTDQAITADNQLALLAAVQAVIQDIKDSVIVPNCIGGLPRIMILADASSSMLNAGGGTMPAAKGESGWDQTRFALAGDPDNQNQSLFEQDILDDNMMPTGNKVEDLVYLGLSVFGHNSPAPGEQQVLVQYGPCHQDNFYWALSPEVSDPSCPDYDYSILNMFPQTPMNAIITGDSCDTPWAGSPINWNFPAIVGGSPSPNDNPDGPGFDDDTYAHMPKCDFPGGNNNICSGSGTFTHLGLQLIKNNQSAYHTQAVMNMQANDTTAYINLLITDGQYNGYSTDAQVQAELQQMFSDGIPTYVIGLGDGVNSPQAQTQLNNMAMWGGTGMAYDANNQAELELALKTIIESVSFDPCCQFNDCSKNPEPTTGEMDPQSGCTQDSDCAMGEYCMKPMNSPVGSCEPIGDCIDDSDCDQGANPPEICQDNVCVPGPCTDDSHCDGGAQPPEICDVDNGICVPGPCTDDSDCADGLVCVDSECVPDLCTSDDDCPGNQICNTETGECRPPTCTEDPSVCAADEECIDDVCTPVDPTTDPGTSTSDGGTDGGTDSSPSTTAGPGDDDDDDDDTDSDSGTDSAGSGQDDEGCGCAVEQDLEGKTRGLLGTVFALGFAGFIRRRRRSA
;
A
#
# COMPACT_ATOMS: atom_id res chain seq x y z
N MET A 1 11.64 51.20 5.49
CA MET A 1 12.28 50.21 4.58
C MET A 1 12.80 49.05 5.41
N LYS A 2 12.77 47.82 4.87
CA LYS A 2 13.13 46.55 5.50
C LYS A 2 12.35 46.16 6.77
N ARG A 3 11.45 45.19 6.62
CA ARG A 3 11.34 43.99 7.47
C ARG A 3 11.27 42.77 6.54
N LEU A 4 11.60 41.58 7.07
CA LEU A 4 11.48 40.32 6.35
C LEU A 4 10.10 39.71 6.65
N ASN A 5 9.55 38.94 5.71
CA ASN A 5 8.46 38.01 5.97
C ASN A 5 8.98 36.57 5.89
N LEU A 6 8.58 35.75 6.85
CA LEU A 6 8.62 34.29 6.76
C LEU A 6 7.24 33.82 6.27
N LEU A 7 7.21 32.89 5.30
CA LEU A 7 6.08 31.99 5.08
C LEU A 7 6.63 30.66 4.53
N GLY A 8 6.08 29.55 5.01
CA GLY A 8 6.43 28.20 4.55
C GLY A 8 5.48 27.15 5.14
N SER A 9 5.22 26.09 4.37
CA SER A 9 4.46 24.90 4.77
C SER A 9 3.00 25.09 5.25
N TRP A 10 2.08 25.33 4.32
CA TRP A 10 0.62 25.14 4.48
C TRP A 10 0.07 24.25 3.35
N LYS A 11 0.42 22.94 3.35
CA LYS A 11 -0.15 21.91 2.44
C LYS A 11 -0.14 20.48 3.06
N ARG A 12 -0.72 20.29 4.25
CA ARG A 12 -1.03 18.95 4.85
C ARG A 12 -2.26 18.99 5.78
N ILE A 13 -3.42 19.42 5.27
CA ILE A 13 -4.69 19.47 6.06
C ILE A 13 -5.89 18.87 5.30
N GLY A 14 -5.88 18.83 3.96
CA GLY A 14 -7.08 18.54 3.15
C GLY A 14 -7.73 17.15 3.31
N ILE A 15 -7.00 16.13 3.75
CA ILE A 15 -7.50 14.73 3.78
C ILE A 15 -8.23 14.40 5.10
N GLN A 16 -7.95 15.10 6.20
CA GLN A 16 -8.56 14.77 7.51
C GLN A 16 -10.02 15.25 7.66
N ALA A 17 -10.47 16.22 6.87
CA ALA A 17 -11.79 16.83 7.05
C ALA A 17 -12.96 15.92 6.65
N GLY A 18 -12.79 15.11 5.59
CA GLY A 18 -13.89 14.31 5.01
C GLY A 18 -14.42 13.23 5.96
N LEU A 19 -13.54 12.57 6.71
CA LEU A 19 -13.91 11.49 7.63
C LEU A 19 -14.55 11.99 8.94
N LEU A 20 -14.24 13.23 9.36
CA LEU A 20 -14.67 13.79 10.64
C LEU A 20 -16.13 14.29 10.62
N ALA A 21 -16.67 14.67 9.46
CA ALA A 21 -18.03 15.20 9.33
C ALA A 21 -19.11 14.17 9.69
N GLY A 22 -18.87 12.87 9.45
CA GLY A 22 -19.83 11.80 9.74
C GLY A 22 -19.93 11.44 11.23
N LEU A 23 -18.83 11.54 11.99
CA LEU A 23 -18.76 11.04 13.36
C LEU A 23 -19.31 12.01 14.42
N GLY A 24 -19.29 13.32 14.16
CA GLY A 24 -19.85 14.33 15.09
C GLY A 24 -21.36 14.17 15.35
N LEU A 25 -22.10 13.57 14.42
CA LEU A 25 -23.53 13.30 14.55
C LEU A 25 -23.86 12.00 15.32
N ALA A 26 -22.89 11.12 15.58
CA ALA A 26 -23.13 9.86 16.27
C ALA A 26 -23.33 10.04 17.78
N PHE A 27 -22.67 11.02 18.40
CA PHE A 27 -22.64 11.19 19.86
C PHE A 27 -23.48 12.37 20.39
N MET A 28 -24.05 13.19 19.51
CA MET A 28 -24.95 14.29 19.88
C MET A 28 -26.44 13.92 19.72
N GLY A 29 -26.89 12.84 20.37
CA GLY A 29 -28.27 12.34 20.26
C GLY A 29 -28.82 11.70 21.53
N THR A 30 -29.57 12.45 22.35
CA THR A 30 -30.17 11.89 23.57
C THR A 30 -31.40 11.01 23.28
N ASN A 31 -31.27 9.70 23.54
CA ASN A 31 -32.27 8.64 23.43
C ASN A 31 -32.55 8.12 22.01
N ALA A 32 -32.67 6.78 21.91
CA ALA A 32 -33.00 6.00 20.72
C ALA A 32 -31.96 6.04 19.59
N GLU A 33 -30.79 5.47 19.88
CA GLU A 33 -29.90 4.92 18.85
C GLU A 33 -30.69 3.98 17.92
N LYS A 34 -30.42 4.06 16.61
CA LYS A 34 -30.87 3.01 15.68
C LYS A 34 -29.97 1.79 15.89
N PRO A 35 -30.50 0.55 15.84
CA PRO A 35 -29.65 -0.63 15.83
C PRO A 35 -28.73 -0.56 14.60
N ALA A 36 -27.43 -0.62 14.84
CA ALA A 36 -26.44 -0.72 13.77
C ALA A 36 -26.53 -2.12 13.12
N THR A 37 -26.49 -2.17 11.80
CA THR A 37 -26.57 -3.42 11.02
C THR A 37 -25.21 -3.74 10.43
N ALA A 38 -24.70 -4.94 10.66
CA ALA A 38 -23.49 -5.44 10.01
C ALA A 38 -23.72 -5.61 8.48
N ALA A 39 -22.64 -5.67 7.72
CA ALA A 39 -22.70 -5.75 6.26
C ALA A 39 -23.09 -7.15 5.74
N ASP A 40 -23.96 -7.20 4.73
CA ASP A 40 -24.59 -8.44 4.21
C ASP A 40 -23.69 -9.35 3.36
N ASP A 41 -22.50 -8.90 2.92
CA ASP A 41 -21.61 -9.68 2.04
C ASP A 41 -20.31 -10.10 2.75
N CYS A 42 -19.99 -11.39 2.61
CA CYS A 42 -19.15 -12.16 3.51
C CYS A 42 -18.31 -13.17 2.72
N PRO A 43 -17.04 -12.85 2.38
CA PRO A 43 -16.19 -13.76 1.63
C PRO A 43 -16.01 -15.07 2.41
N MET A 44 -16.23 -16.21 1.77
CA MET A 44 -15.96 -17.51 2.39
C MET A 44 -14.47 -17.84 2.31
N GLU A 45 -14.00 -18.77 3.14
CA GLU A 45 -12.65 -19.33 2.96
C GLU A 45 -12.65 -20.22 1.71
N ASP A 46 -11.77 -19.92 0.77
CA ASP A 46 -11.54 -20.67 -0.47
C ASP A 46 -10.04 -20.75 -0.78
N GLN A 47 -9.69 -21.23 -1.97
CA GLN A 47 -8.30 -21.47 -2.36
C GLN A 47 -7.45 -20.20 -2.57
N CYS A 48 -8.06 -19.00 -2.64
CA CYS A 48 -7.37 -17.72 -2.83
C CYS A 48 -7.66 -16.68 -1.74
N THR A 49 -8.43 -17.01 -0.71
CA THR A 49 -8.52 -16.20 0.52
C THR A 49 -7.59 -16.73 1.60
N PHE A 50 -7.06 -15.84 2.45
CA PHE A 50 -6.28 -16.29 3.61
C PHE A 50 -7.16 -16.97 4.65
N LYS A 51 -6.59 -17.91 5.42
CA LYS A 51 -7.26 -18.42 6.62
C LYS A 51 -7.46 -17.28 7.61
N LYS A 52 -8.72 -16.91 7.82
CA LYS A 52 -9.14 -15.81 8.67
C LYS A 52 -8.59 -15.99 10.09
N PRO A 53 -7.88 -14.99 10.64
CA PRO A 53 -7.40 -15.07 12.02
C PRO A 53 -8.57 -15.20 12.99
N VAL A 54 -8.38 -15.99 14.05
CA VAL A 54 -9.24 -15.95 15.24
C VAL A 54 -8.83 -14.73 16.06
N PHE A 55 -9.78 -13.87 16.41
CA PHE A 55 -9.52 -12.64 17.15
C PHE A 55 -10.42 -12.52 18.38
N MET A 56 -9.86 -12.70 19.58
CA MET A 56 -10.59 -12.53 20.83
C MET A 56 -10.49 -11.09 21.33
N ILE A 57 -11.63 -10.40 21.42
CA ILE A 57 -11.75 -9.08 22.05
C ILE A 57 -12.10 -9.30 23.53
N ILE A 58 -11.23 -8.81 24.42
CA ILE A 58 -11.32 -8.99 25.88
C ILE A 58 -11.58 -7.62 26.52
N LEU A 59 -12.75 -7.44 27.13
CA LEU A 59 -13.26 -6.17 27.65
C LEU A 59 -13.32 -6.11 29.17
N ASP A 60 -12.97 -4.96 29.73
CA ASP A 60 -12.94 -4.74 31.18
C ASP A 60 -14.34 -4.38 31.69
N TYR A 61 -14.85 -5.19 32.61
CA TYR A 61 -16.17 -5.00 33.23
C TYR A 61 -16.06 -4.67 34.73
N SER A 62 -14.92 -4.11 35.15
CA SER A 62 -14.70 -3.60 36.50
C SER A 62 -15.55 -2.35 36.80
N THR A 63 -15.69 -2.00 38.08
CA THR A 63 -16.49 -0.83 38.48
C THR A 63 -15.78 0.52 38.26
N SER A 64 -14.48 0.53 37.91
CA SER A 64 -13.80 1.75 37.44
C SER A 64 -14.30 2.19 36.06
N MET A 65 -14.82 1.26 35.26
CA MET A 65 -15.42 1.54 33.95
C MET A 65 -16.70 2.39 34.01
N ASN A 66 -17.29 2.59 35.20
CA ASN A 66 -18.39 3.51 35.44
C ASN A 66 -17.96 4.98 35.66
N ASN A 67 -16.66 5.28 35.69
CA ASN A 67 -16.17 6.66 35.70
C ASN A 67 -16.35 7.33 34.33
N THR A 68 -16.44 8.66 34.31
CA THR A 68 -16.46 9.47 33.08
C THR A 68 -15.17 9.29 32.27
N PHE A 69 -15.26 9.47 30.96
CA PHE A 69 -14.15 9.42 30.00
C PHE A 69 -14.22 10.60 29.03
N GLY A 70 -13.07 11.14 28.60
CA GLY A 70 -13.03 12.35 27.76
C GLY A 70 -13.37 13.63 28.54
N ASP A 71 -14.07 14.56 27.89
CA ASP A 71 -14.42 15.84 28.50
C ASP A 71 -15.55 15.65 29.54
N PRO A 72 -15.48 16.30 30.72
CA PRO A 72 -16.58 16.30 31.68
C PRO A 72 -17.96 16.73 31.13
N MET A 73 -18.01 17.45 30.00
CA MET A 73 -19.25 17.82 29.30
C MET A 73 -19.87 16.68 28.49
N ASP A 74 -19.09 15.69 28.03
CA ASP A 74 -19.59 14.59 27.19
C ASP A 74 -20.51 13.63 27.98
N ASN A 75 -20.28 13.50 29.30
CA ASN A 75 -21.03 12.64 30.21
C ASN A 75 -21.08 11.15 29.75
N VAL A 76 -20.05 10.71 29.03
CA VAL A 76 -19.85 9.31 28.60
C VAL A 76 -19.02 8.57 29.65
N THR A 77 -19.43 7.37 30.06
CA THR A 77 -18.61 6.50 30.92
C THR A 77 -17.60 5.69 30.10
N ARG A 78 -16.49 5.26 30.73
CA ARG A 78 -15.48 4.38 30.10
C ARG A 78 -16.10 3.13 29.48
N TRP A 79 -17.07 2.51 30.15
CA TRP A 79 -17.87 1.39 29.62
C TRP A 79 -18.64 1.75 28.34
N GLN A 80 -19.31 2.91 28.30
CA GLN A 80 -20.02 3.35 27.09
C GLN A 80 -19.07 3.64 25.92
N ALA A 81 -17.90 4.23 26.20
CA ALA A 81 -16.88 4.50 25.18
C ALA A 81 -16.27 3.19 24.62
N GLU A 82 -15.93 2.24 25.49
CA GLU A 82 -15.43 0.92 25.11
C GLU A 82 -16.44 0.18 24.22
N LYS A 83 -17.71 0.08 24.66
CA LYS A 83 -18.80 -0.50 23.85
C LYS A 83 -18.92 0.18 22.50
N GLY A 84 -19.00 1.52 22.47
CA GLY A 84 -19.19 2.29 21.24
C GLY A 84 -18.06 2.08 20.22
N VAL A 85 -16.81 1.96 20.67
CA VAL A 85 -15.67 1.67 19.78
C VAL A 85 -15.72 0.24 19.24
N VAL A 86 -16.06 -0.76 20.06
CA VAL A 86 -16.22 -2.16 19.59
C VAL A 86 -17.45 -2.33 18.68
N GLN A 87 -18.53 -1.59 18.90
CA GLN A 87 -19.68 -1.59 17.99
C GLN A 87 -19.35 -0.90 16.66
N THR A 88 -18.58 0.20 16.69
CA THR A 88 -18.05 0.88 15.49
C THR A 88 -17.16 -0.06 14.66
N LEU A 89 -16.29 -0.83 15.35
CA LEU A 89 -15.40 -1.83 14.77
C LEU A 89 -16.13 -2.90 13.94
N MET A 90 -17.37 -3.24 14.30
CA MET A 90 -18.18 -4.26 13.61
C MET A 90 -19.03 -3.72 12.46
N THR A 91 -19.32 -2.41 12.42
CA THR A 91 -20.45 -1.84 11.65
C THR A 91 -20.12 -0.66 10.73
N ALA A 92 -19.03 0.07 10.94
CA ALA A 92 -18.59 1.16 10.05
C ALA A 92 -17.74 0.62 8.87
N ASP A 93 -17.03 1.51 8.17
CA ASP A 93 -16.00 1.15 7.17
C ASP A 93 -14.91 0.20 7.73
N MET A 94 -14.82 0.09 9.06
CA MET A 94 -14.04 -0.90 9.79
C MET A 94 -14.54 -2.36 9.63
N SER A 95 -15.58 -2.62 8.82
CA SER A 95 -16.13 -3.95 8.49
C SER A 95 -15.10 -5.00 8.00
N PHE A 96 -13.84 -4.61 7.78
CA PHE A 96 -12.70 -5.51 7.68
C PHE A 96 -12.69 -6.59 8.78
N VAL A 97 -12.91 -6.22 10.05
CA VAL A 97 -12.80 -7.16 11.18
C VAL A 97 -13.89 -8.22 11.13
N SER A 98 -15.15 -7.81 11.00
CA SER A 98 -16.29 -8.74 10.93
C SER A 98 -16.30 -9.58 9.65
N LYS A 99 -15.78 -9.08 8.52
CA LYS A 99 -15.68 -9.83 7.26
C LYS A 99 -14.50 -10.80 7.21
N ASN A 100 -13.33 -10.42 7.70
CA ASN A 100 -12.07 -11.13 7.43
C ASN A 100 -11.46 -11.83 8.66
N MET A 101 -12.09 -11.74 9.83
CA MET A 101 -11.64 -12.41 11.06
C MET A 101 -12.79 -13.25 11.63
N PHE A 102 -12.46 -14.27 12.42
CA PHE A 102 -13.42 -15.00 13.23
C PHE A 102 -13.39 -14.41 14.66
N VAL A 103 -14.39 -13.60 14.99
CA VAL A 103 -14.36 -12.72 16.16
C VAL A 103 -14.93 -13.41 17.40
N GLY A 104 -14.23 -13.32 18.53
CA GLY A 104 -14.75 -13.62 19.86
C GLY A 104 -14.96 -12.35 20.68
N LEU A 105 -15.92 -12.39 21.61
CA LEU A 105 -16.13 -11.36 22.62
C LEU A 105 -16.14 -12.00 24.01
N MET A 106 -15.30 -11.49 24.90
CA MET A 106 -15.29 -11.85 26.33
C MET A 106 -15.27 -10.59 27.19
N ARG A 107 -16.06 -10.55 28.25
CA ARG A 107 -15.95 -9.57 29.34
C ARG A 107 -15.36 -10.22 30.58
N PHE A 108 -14.61 -9.47 31.37
CA PHE A 108 -14.04 -9.98 32.62
C PHE A 108 -14.21 -9.02 33.80
N GLY A 109 -14.28 -9.60 34.99
CA GLY A 109 -14.39 -8.88 36.26
C GLY A 109 -13.51 -9.54 37.30
N HIS A 110 -14.08 -9.91 38.44
CA HIS A 110 -13.41 -10.69 39.48
C HIS A 110 -14.28 -11.86 39.91
N ASP A 111 -13.67 -12.88 40.52
CA ASP A 111 -14.36 -13.99 41.16
C ASP A 111 -14.44 -13.75 42.67
N PRO A 112 -15.63 -13.62 43.28
CA PRO A 112 -15.77 -13.37 44.71
C PRO A 112 -15.39 -14.58 45.60
N ASP A 113 -15.33 -15.82 45.08
CA ASP A 113 -14.98 -17.03 45.84
C ASP A 113 -14.38 -18.17 44.95
N PRO A 114 -13.20 -17.96 44.32
CA PRO A 114 -12.54 -18.87 43.36
C PRO A 114 -12.00 -20.18 43.97
N GLY A 115 -12.52 -20.57 45.13
CA GLY A 115 -12.41 -21.93 45.68
C GLY A 115 -13.61 -22.81 45.32
N ASN A 116 -14.62 -22.29 44.62
CA ASN A 116 -15.85 -22.96 44.25
C ASN A 116 -16.24 -22.59 42.81
N ASP A 117 -16.68 -23.56 42.00
CA ASP A 117 -17.14 -23.30 40.62
C ASP A 117 -18.58 -22.74 40.60
N GLY A 118 -18.90 -21.89 39.62
CA GLY A 118 -20.23 -21.30 39.43
C GLY A 118 -20.54 -20.11 40.32
N THR A 119 -19.54 -19.31 40.73
CA THR A 119 -19.75 -18.06 41.48
C THR A 119 -20.33 -16.97 40.58
N THR A 120 -21.06 -16.03 41.18
CA THR A 120 -21.56 -14.84 40.49
C THR A 120 -21.34 -13.59 41.34
N ILE A 121 -21.09 -12.46 40.69
CA ILE A 121 -20.83 -11.19 41.38
C ILE A 121 -22.13 -10.70 42.08
N PRO A 122 -22.11 -10.42 43.41
CA PRO A 122 -23.32 -10.06 44.12
C PRO A 122 -23.96 -8.74 43.66
N ASN A 123 -25.23 -8.81 43.28
CA ASN A 123 -26.04 -7.70 42.73
C ASN A 123 -25.60 -7.22 41.33
N ASP A 124 -24.73 -7.96 40.65
CA ASP A 124 -24.45 -7.70 39.24
C ASP A 124 -25.46 -8.42 38.32
N GLY A 125 -25.83 -7.78 37.22
CA GLY A 125 -26.80 -8.29 36.24
C GLY A 125 -26.19 -8.85 34.96
N SER A 126 -24.87 -8.81 34.79
CA SER A 126 -24.21 -8.97 33.49
C SER A 126 -23.94 -10.41 33.06
N GLY A 127 -24.23 -11.39 33.91
CA GLY A 127 -23.99 -12.81 33.61
C GLY A 127 -22.55 -13.31 33.78
N ILE A 128 -21.64 -12.53 34.37
CA ILE A 128 -20.28 -13.01 34.68
C ILE A 128 -20.33 -14.16 35.71
N VAL A 129 -19.63 -15.25 35.40
CA VAL A 129 -19.47 -16.46 36.21
C VAL A 129 -17.98 -16.77 36.37
N ASP A 130 -17.53 -17.13 37.57
CA ASP A 130 -16.12 -17.47 37.86
C ASP A 130 -15.11 -16.38 37.37
N GLY A 131 -15.58 -15.13 37.33
CA GLY A 131 -14.82 -13.93 36.92
C GLY A 131 -14.81 -13.59 35.42
N GLN A 132 -15.44 -14.36 34.53
CA GLN A 132 -15.55 -14.05 33.10
C GLN A 132 -16.99 -14.20 32.55
N SER A 133 -17.27 -13.61 31.40
CA SER A 133 -18.40 -13.95 30.52
C SER A 133 -17.87 -14.09 29.10
N VAL A 134 -18.12 -15.24 28.46
CA VAL A 134 -17.80 -15.45 27.04
C VAL A 134 -19.09 -15.19 26.27
N ASP A 135 -19.24 -13.96 25.77
CA ASP A 135 -20.52 -13.46 25.28
C ASP A 135 -20.75 -13.84 23.80
N VAL A 136 -19.67 -13.89 23.00
CA VAL A 136 -19.70 -14.37 21.61
C VAL A 136 -18.53 -15.33 21.38
N LEU A 137 -18.85 -16.55 20.94
CA LEU A 137 -17.87 -17.51 20.41
C LEU A 137 -17.77 -17.40 18.89
N TRP A 138 -16.56 -17.62 18.38
CA TRP A 138 -16.22 -17.58 16.96
C TRP A 138 -16.56 -18.89 16.20
N TYR A 139 -17.09 -19.90 16.89
CA TYR A 139 -17.58 -21.17 16.34
C TYR A 139 -18.97 -21.54 16.90
N ASP A 140 -19.62 -22.54 16.32
CA ASP A 140 -20.93 -23.07 16.74
C ASP A 140 -20.86 -24.37 17.59
N ASP A 141 -22.01 -24.95 17.95
CA ASP A 141 -22.11 -26.20 18.74
C ASP A 141 -21.49 -27.44 18.03
N ASN A 142 -21.24 -27.39 16.72
CA ASN A 142 -20.55 -28.42 15.94
C ASN A 142 -19.04 -28.15 15.85
N ASN A 143 -18.58 -26.99 16.35
CA ASN A 143 -17.30 -26.32 16.15
C ASN A 143 -17.12 -25.69 14.76
N ASP A 144 -18.16 -25.57 13.92
CA ASP A 144 -18.01 -24.88 12.63
C ASP A 144 -17.81 -23.37 12.86
N TYR A 145 -16.80 -22.77 12.22
CA TYR A 145 -16.51 -21.33 12.35
C TYR A 145 -17.68 -20.44 11.88
N LYS A 146 -17.89 -19.32 12.58
CA LYS A 146 -18.91 -18.31 12.26
C LYS A 146 -18.32 -17.13 11.46
N PRO A 147 -18.44 -17.08 10.12
CA PRO A 147 -18.14 -15.85 9.37
C PRO A 147 -19.17 -14.75 9.72
N CYS A 148 -18.73 -13.48 9.72
CA CYS A 148 -19.60 -12.32 9.87
C CYS A 148 -20.45 -12.26 11.16
N ASN A 149 -19.99 -12.85 12.26
CA ASN A 149 -20.66 -12.77 13.57
C ASN A 149 -20.59 -11.39 14.25
N GLY A 150 -20.19 -10.33 13.54
CA GLY A 150 -20.13 -8.96 14.06
C GLY A 150 -21.48 -8.42 14.57
N GLN A 151 -22.61 -8.88 14.03
CA GLN A 151 -23.93 -8.54 14.59
C GLN A 151 -24.17 -9.23 15.95
N GLU A 152 -23.69 -10.45 16.17
CA GLU A 152 -23.79 -11.10 17.48
C GLU A 152 -23.01 -10.30 18.54
N VAL A 153 -21.87 -9.71 18.16
CA VAL A 153 -21.06 -8.81 19.00
C VAL A 153 -21.83 -7.53 19.34
N VAL A 154 -22.48 -6.89 18.35
CA VAL A 154 -23.29 -5.67 18.58
C VAL A 154 -24.50 -5.97 19.48
N ASP A 155 -25.29 -6.98 19.16
CA ASP A 155 -26.50 -7.38 19.90
C ASP A 155 -26.17 -7.76 21.35
N SER A 156 -25.02 -8.41 21.57
CA SER A 156 -24.48 -8.73 22.90
C SER A 156 -24.14 -7.48 23.71
N LEU A 157 -23.43 -6.53 23.10
CA LEU A 157 -23.02 -5.28 23.75
C LEU A 157 -24.23 -4.39 24.06
N ASP A 158 -25.24 -4.34 23.20
CA ASP A 158 -26.52 -3.66 23.47
C ASP A 158 -27.29 -4.32 24.61
N GLY A 159 -27.30 -5.65 24.67
CA GLY A 159 -27.91 -6.42 25.76
C GLY A 159 -27.22 -6.27 27.12
N THR A 160 -25.98 -5.78 27.16
CA THR A 160 -25.16 -5.75 28.39
C THR A 160 -25.29 -4.42 29.16
N PRO A 161 -25.72 -4.45 30.44
CA PRO A 161 -25.87 -3.26 31.30
C PRO A 161 -24.51 -2.69 31.73
N ALA A 162 -24.51 -1.58 32.48
CA ALA A 162 -23.32 -1.06 33.14
C ALA A 162 -22.95 -1.88 34.40
N PRO A 163 -21.66 -2.06 34.73
CA PRO A 163 -21.20 -2.84 35.89
C PRO A 163 -21.93 -2.46 37.19
N ILE A 164 -22.59 -3.42 37.84
CA ILE A 164 -23.46 -3.23 39.03
C ILE A 164 -24.34 -1.95 38.92
N ASP A 165 -25.13 -1.86 37.85
CA ASP A 165 -26.08 -0.76 37.57
C ASP A 165 -25.45 0.66 37.62
N GLY A 166 -24.16 0.79 37.27
CA GLY A 166 -23.44 2.07 37.26
C GLY A 166 -22.73 2.44 38.57
N ASN A 167 -22.59 1.51 39.51
CA ASN A 167 -21.93 1.75 40.79
C ASN A 167 -20.39 1.81 40.65
N LEU A 168 -19.75 2.84 41.22
CA LEU A 168 -18.30 3.07 41.13
C LEU A 168 -17.43 2.09 41.95
N VAL A 169 -18.04 1.21 42.77
CA VAL A 169 -17.30 0.21 43.57
C VAL A 169 -18.01 -1.14 43.65
N GLY A 170 -17.30 -2.23 43.33
CA GLY A 170 -17.75 -3.61 43.58
C GLY A 170 -17.20 -4.69 42.66
N ILE A 171 -16.57 -4.35 41.53
CA ILE A 171 -15.91 -5.31 40.63
C ILE A 171 -14.45 -4.87 40.42
N GLY A 172 -13.50 -5.76 40.70
CA GLY A 172 -12.09 -5.60 40.36
C GLY A 172 -11.72 -6.26 39.03
N THR A 173 -10.51 -5.96 38.54
CA THR A 173 -10.04 -6.26 37.18
C THR A 173 -9.14 -7.51 37.18
N TRP A 174 -9.68 -8.73 37.13
CA TRP A 174 -8.87 -9.97 37.14
C TRP A 174 -8.44 -10.39 35.72
N THR A 175 -7.63 -9.56 35.07
CA THR A 175 -7.17 -9.72 33.67
C THR A 175 -6.55 -11.10 33.39
N ASN A 176 -5.80 -11.65 34.36
CA ASN A 176 -5.19 -12.96 34.19
C ASN A 176 -6.22 -14.12 34.09
N GLY A 177 -7.40 -13.98 34.71
CA GLY A 177 -8.50 -14.94 34.54
C GLY A 177 -9.03 -14.93 33.10
N ALA A 178 -9.18 -13.74 32.51
CA ALA A 178 -9.58 -13.56 31.12
C ALA A 178 -8.57 -14.17 30.13
N LEU A 179 -7.27 -13.94 30.34
CA LEU A 179 -6.22 -14.52 29.49
C LEU A 179 -6.14 -16.04 29.61
N LEU A 180 -6.28 -16.60 30.83
CA LEU A 180 -6.35 -18.05 31.02
C LEU A 180 -7.58 -18.65 30.33
N LYS A 181 -8.73 -17.96 30.37
CA LYS A 181 -9.94 -18.38 29.67
C LYS A 181 -9.80 -18.28 28.15
N SER A 182 -9.16 -17.23 27.66
CA SER A 182 -8.87 -17.04 26.23
C SER A 182 -7.96 -18.17 25.71
N LYS A 183 -6.90 -18.50 26.47
CA LYS A 183 -6.02 -19.64 26.17
C LYS A 183 -6.79 -20.96 26.10
N GLU A 184 -7.66 -21.26 27.08
CA GLU A 184 -8.46 -22.49 27.09
C GLU A 184 -9.34 -22.60 25.83
N LEU A 185 -9.99 -21.50 25.42
CA LEU A 185 -10.84 -21.46 24.22
C LEU A 185 -10.02 -21.66 22.93
N MET A 186 -8.85 -21.02 22.81
CA MET A 186 -7.99 -21.17 21.63
C MET A 186 -7.31 -22.55 21.55
N GLU A 187 -6.90 -23.13 22.68
CA GLU A 187 -6.39 -24.51 22.73
C GLU A 187 -7.49 -25.53 22.38
N GLY A 188 -8.73 -25.29 22.81
CA GLY A 188 -9.90 -26.08 22.43
C GLY A 188 -10.23 -25.98 20.93
N ASP A 189 -10.24 -24.76 20.39
CA ASP A 189 -10.44 -24.49 18.96
C ASP A 189 -9.40 -25.20 18.09
N TYR A 190 -8.11 -25.05 18.42
CA TYR A 190 -7.01 -25.74 17.73
C TYR A 190 -7.16 -27.27 17.79
N ALA A 191 -7.57 -27.82 18.93
CA ALA A 191 -7.75 -29.26 19.10
C ALA A 191 -8.92 -29.82 18.27
N ASN A 192 -9.95 -29.00 18.01
CA ASN A 192 -11.10 -29.36 17.18
C ASN A 192 -10.82 -29.10 15.68
N HIS A 193 -9.90 -28.19 15.35
CA HIS A 193 -9.49 -27.82 14.00
C HIS A 193 -8.03 -28.24 13.68
N PRO A 194 -7.72 -29.56 13.57
CA PRO A 194 -6.36 -30.04 13.32
C PRO A 194 -5.78 -29.59 11.96
N ASP A 195 -6.63 -29.18 11.01
CA ASP A 195 -6.21 -28.60 9.72
C ASP A 195 -5.67 -27.16 9.86
N ASN A 196 -5.71 -26.56 11.06
CA ASN A 196 -4.99 -25.32 11.40
C ASN A 196 -3.53 -25.57 11.82
N ALA A 197 -3.08 -26.82 11.94
CA ALA A 197 -1.68 -27.14 12.26
C ALA A 197 -0.72 -26.77 11.10
N PRO A 198 0.55 -26.41 11.39
CA PRO A 198 1.43 -25.79 10.40
C PRO A 198 1.81 -26.71 9.24
N ASN A 199 1.21 -26.39 8.10
CA ASN A 199 1.91 -26.31 6.83
C ASN A 199 2.04 -24.81 6.48
N LEU A 200 2.08 -24.42 5.20
CA LEU A 200 2.22 -23.02 4.80
C LEU A 200 0.97 -22.17 5.14
N ASP A 201 -0.21 -22.79 5.24
CA ASP A 201 -1.50 -22.13 5.41
C ASP A 201 -1.95 -22.15 6.89
N ASN A 202 -1.17 -21.50 7.77
CA ASN A 202 -1.49 -21.38 9.20
C ASN A 202 -2.68 -20.45 9.44
N ARG A 203 -3.56 -20.81 10.39
CA ARG A 203 -4.54 -19.87 10.96
C ARG A 203 -3.87 -19.11 12.11
N ALA A 204 -3.81 -17.79 12.00
CA ALA A 204 -3.32 -16.96 13.10
C ALA A 204 -4.37 -16.87 14.22
N TYR A 205 -3.89 -16.78 15.46
CA TYR A 205 -4.71 -16.56 16.66
C TYR A 205 -4.20 -15.29 17.34
N LEU A 206 -5.11 -14.38 17.65
CA LEU A 206 -4.82 -13.02 18.10
C LEU A 206 -5.76 -12.64 19.25
N GLN A 207 -5.33 -11.79 20.17
CA GLN A 207 -6.23 -11.21 21.17
C GLN A 207 -5.90 -9.74 21.49
N MET A 208 -6.93 -8.98 21.83
CA MET A 208 -6.84 -7.57 22.21
C MET A 208 -7.54 -7.36 23.56
N VAL A 209 -6.80 -6.85 24.55
CA VAL A 209 -7.30 -6.50 25.88
C VAL A 209 -7.57 -5.00 25.93
N LEU A 210 -8.79 -4.61 26.27
CA LEU A 210 -9.18 -3.26 26.65
C LEU A 210 -9.26 -3.22 28.19
N THR A 211 -8.65 -2.21 28.83
CA THR A 211 -8.68 -2.05 30.30
C THR A 211 -8.37 -0.62 30.76
N ASP A 212 -8.94 -0.22 31.90
CA ASP A 212 -8.84 1.16 32.43
C ASP A 212 -7.96 1.34 33.68
N GLY A 213 -7.48 0.24 34.27
CA GLY A 213 -6.93 0.26 35.62
C GLY A 213 -5.84 -0.78 35.93
N GLU A 214 -5.47 -0.87 37.20
CA GLU A 214 -4.54 -1.88 37.69
C GLU A 214 -5.22 -3.25 37.75
N TRP A 215 -4.60 -4.27 37.16
CA TRP A 215 -5.06 -5.65 37.31
C TRP A 215 -5.01 -6.09 38.78
N THR A 216 -5.90 -7.03 39.13
CA THR A 216 -6.09 -7.53 40.49
C THR A 216 -6.02 -9.06 40.54
N ASN A 217 -5.84 -9.59 41.74
CA ASN A 217 -5.98 -11.01 42.03
C ASN A 217 -7.44 -11.48 41.82
N PRO A 218 -7.70 -12.81 41.83
CA PRO A 218 -9.03 -13.37 41.58
C PRO A 218 -10.16 -12.72 42.40
N GLN A 219 -9.92 -12.39 43.67
CA GLN A 219 -10.90 -11.77 44.57
C GLN A 219 -11.05 -10.25 44.41
N GLY A 220 -10.48 -9.64 43.35
CA GLY A 220 -10.56 -8.20 43.10
C GLY A 220 -9.74 -7.35 44.09
N GLN A 221 -8.73 -7.93 44.76
CA GLN A 221 -8.04 -7.34 45.91
C GLN A 221 -6.54 -7.13 45.69
N GLY A 222 -6.21 -6.24 44.75
CA GLY A 222 -4.83 -5.84 44.47
C GLY A 222 -3.95 -6.94 43.87
N GLN A 223 -2.67 -6.65 43.71
CA GLN A 223 -1.77 -7.46 42.88
C GLN A 223 -1.08 -8.62 43.61
N SER A 224 -0.74 -9.67 42.86
CA SER A 224 0.10 -10.78 43.34
C SER A 224 0.74 -11.54 42.18
N ALA A 225 2.04 -11.86 42.28
CA ALA A 225 2.84 -12.44 41.19
C ALA A 225 2.37 -13.82 40.68
N GLN A 226 1.48 -14.52 41.39
CA GLN A 226 0.85 -15.76 40.90
C GLN A 226 -0.30 -15.50 39.93
N HIS A 227 -0.91 -14.31 39.99
CA HIS A 227 -2.09 -13.92 39.21
C HIS A 227 -1.82 -12.71 38.31
N ASP A 228 -0.55 -12.47 38.03
CA ASP A 228 -0.06 -11.43 37.14
C ASP A 228 -0.27 -11.87 35.67
N PRO A 229 -1.02 -11.09 34.87
CA PRO A 229 -1.44 -11.45 33.52
C PRO A 229 -0.28 -11.61 32.54
N SER A 230 0.84 -10.93 32.79
CA SER A 230 2.04 -10.96 31.94
C SER A 230 2.64 -12.36 31.86
N ASN A 231 2.47 -13.20 32.90
CA ASN A 231 2.87 -14.61 32.83
C ASN A 231 2.10 -15.40 31.75
N THR A 232 0.79 -15.17 31.64
CA THR A 232 -0.06 -15.91 30.70
C THR A 232 0.10 -15.38 29.29
N ALA A 233 0.22 -14.06 29.11
CA ALA A 233 0.58 -13.47 27.82
C ALA A 233 1.95 -13.97 27.32
N ALA A 234 2.96 -14.00 28.19
CA ALA A 234 4.27 -14.55 27.85
C ALA A 234 4.24 -16.05 27.54
N ASP A 235 3.42 -16.85 28.21
CA ASP A 235 3.24 -18.27 27.90
C ASP A 235 2.57 -18.46 26.53
N MET A 236 1.50 -17.71 26.25
CA MET A 236 0.80 -17.71 24.96
C MET A 236 1.66 -17.22 23.79
N PHE A 237 2.55 -16.25 24.01
CA PHE A 237 3.44 -15.74 22.96
C PHE A 237 4.71 -16.59 22.78
N ASN A 238 5.38 -17.03 23.85
CA ASN A 238 6.69 -17.68 23.75
C ASN A 238 6.62 -19.22 23.67
N ASN A 239 5.62 -19.85 24.30
CA ASN A 239 5.41 -21.31 24.25
C ASN A 239 4.27 -21.70 23.31
N GLY A 240 3.36 -20.78 23.01
CA GLY A 240 2.26 -20.94 22.07
C GLY A 240 1.07 -21.75 22.59
N ILE A 241 0.12 -21.97 21.68
CA ILE A 241 -1.03 -22.88 21.83
C ILE A 241 -0.88 -24.07 20.86
N GLY A 242 -1.47 -25.21 21.21
CA GLY A 242 -1.50 -26.38 20.32
C GLY A 242 -0.20 -27.18 20.23
N ALA A 243 -0.09 -28.07 19.24
CA ALA A 243 1.04 -28.99 19.08
C ALA A 243 1.21 -29.44 17.61
N PRO A 244 2.22 -28.94 16.86
CA PRO A 244 3.24 -27.97 17.28
C PRO A 244 2.66 -26.57 17.57
N PRO A 245 3.36 -25.75 18.37
CA PRO A 245 2.82 -24.51 18.91
C PRO A 245 2.64 -23.39 17.87
N ILE A 246 1.60 -22.59 18.06
CA ILE A 246 1.35 -21.31 17.38
C ILE A 246 1.43 -20.20 18.43
N ASN A 247 2.24 -19.15 18.17
CA ASN A 247 2.35 -17.98 19.05
C ASN A 247 1.07 -17.14 18.97
N VAL A 248 0.58 -16.64 20.11
CA VAL A 248 -0.58 -15.74 20.18
C VAL A 248 -0.13 -14.38 20.74
N PRO A 249 -0.02 -13.31 19.91
CA PRO A 249 0.25 -11.98 20.41
C PRO A 249 -0.93 -11.40 21.19
N THR A 250 -0.64 -10.58 22.20
CA THR A 250 -1.64 -9.95 23.09
C THR A 250 -1.52 -8.44 23.00
N TYR A 251 -2.34 -7.83 22.15
CA TYR A 251 -2.47 -6.38 22.07
C TYR A 251 -3.13 -5.84 23.34
N VAL A 252 -2.68 -4.67 23.81
CA VAL A 252 -3.29 -3.98 24.96
C VAL A 252 -3.63 -2.55 24.59
N VAL A 253 -4.88 -2.16 24.81
CA VAL A 253 -5.37 -0.79 24.72
C VAL A 253 -5.70 -0.31 26.14
N TYR A 254 -4.91 0.65 26.62
CA TYR A 254 -5.07 1.22 27.95
C TYR A 254 -5.75 2.59 27.88
N PHE A 255 -6.78 2.84 28.69
CA PHE A 255 -7.52 4.11 28.59
C PHE A 255 -8.00 4.68 29.92
N GLY A 256 -8.07 6.01 30.00
CA GLY A 256 -8.43 6.75 31.21
C GLY A 256 -7.25 7.56 31.74
N ASP A 257 -6.88 7.35 33.01
CA ASP A 257 -5.95 8.23 33.75
C ASP A 257 -4.47 7.96 33.42
N LEU A 258 -4.02 8.49 32.28
CA LEU A 258 -2.66 8.27 31.74
C LEU A 258 -1.53 8.74 32.68
N GLY A 259 -0.35 8.12 32.54
CA GLY A 259 0.85 8.42 33.32
C GLY A 259 0.92 7.75 34.70
N GLY A 260 -0.04 6.87 35.03
CA GLY A 260 -0.08 6.12 36.27
C GLY A 260 0.64 4.76 36.25
N ASN A 261 0.66 4.08 37.40
CA ASN A 261 1.18 2.72 37.54
C ASN A 261 0.40 1.70 36.67
N ALA A 262 -0.91 1.90 36.50
CA ALA A 262 -1.76 1.12 35.58
C ALA A 262 -1.22 1.09 34.14
N GLN A 263 -0.77 2.23 33.60
CA GLN A 263 -0.19 2.28 32.25
C GLN A 263 1.10 1.43 32.16
N ALA A 264 1.99 1.53 33.15
CA ALA A 264 3.23 0.74 33.16
C ALA A 264 2.98 -0.78 33.24
N LEU A 265 1.88 -1.19 33.88
CA LEU A 265 1.43 -2.58 33.96
C LEU A 265 0.77 -3.05 32.64
N ALA A 266 0.10 -2.14 31.93
CA ALA A 266 -0.42 -2.41 30.58
C ALA A 266 0.73 -2.55 29.57
N ASP A 267 1.76 -1.69 29.65
CA ASP A 267 2.99 -1.81 28.87
C ASP A 267 3.73 -3.13 29.16
N GLU A 268 3.83 -3.54 30.44
CA GLU A 268 4.41 -4.83 30.82
C GLU A 268 3.62 -6.02 30.25
N LEU A 269 2.29 -5.95 30.26
CA LEU A 269 1.42 -6.97 29.69
C LEU A 269 1.56 -7.06 28.16
N ALA A 270 1.59 -5.92 27.47
CA ALA A 270 1.79 -5.84 26.03
C ALA A 270 3.15 -6.44 25.64
N ALA A 271 4.23 -6.01 26.28
CA ALA A 271 5.58 -6.47 25.99
C ALA A 271 5.76 -7.97 26.30
N ALA A 272 5.15 -8.47 27.37
CA ALA A 272 5.09 -9.91 27.67
C ALA A 272 4.30 -10.68 26.61
N GLY A 273 3.22 -10.09 26.10
CA GLY A 273 2.40 -10.58 24.99
C GLY A 273 2.99 -10.39 23.59
N GLY A 274 4.22 -9.90 23.45
CA GLY A 274 4.91 -9.75 22.17
C GLY A 274 4.56 -8.50 21.36
N THR A 275 3.83 -7.53 21.91
CA THR A 275 3.54 -6.23 21.29
C THR A 275 4.22 -5.13 22.10
N ASP A 276 5.12 -4.33 21.51
CA ASP A 276 6.15 -3.58 22.27
C ASP A 276 5.68 -2.77 23.49
N GLN A 277 4.54 -2.08 23.40
CA GLN A 277 3.92 -1.28 24.48
C GLN A 277 2.39 -1.24 24.31
N ALA A 278 1.66 -0.78 25.35
CA ALA A 278 0.22 -0.60 25.26
C ALA A 278 -0.15 0.68 24.51
N ILE A 279 -1.23 0.64 23.72
CA ILE A 279 -1.71 1.81 22.98
C ILE A 279 -2.66 2.61 23.89
N THR A 280 -2.31 3.85 24.17
CA THR A 280 -2.97 4.67 25.21
C THR A 280 -4.01 5.63 24.69
N ALA A 281 -5.14 5.79 25.40
CA ALA A 281 -6.16 6.79 25.10
C ALA A 281 -6.71 7.54 26.34
N ASP A 282 -6.76 8.87 26.29
CA ASP A 282 -7.35 9.74 27.32
C ASP A 282 -8.80 10.18 27.02
N ASN A 283 -9.25 10.03 25.76
CA ASN A 283 -10.56 10.45 25.29
C ASN A 283 -11.14 9.48 24.24
N GLN A 284 -12.43 9.64 23.90
CA GLN A 284 -13.15 8.73 23.00
C GLN A 284 -12.60 8.68 21.57
N LEU A 285 -12.13 9.79 21.01
CA LEU A 285 -11.51 9.83 19.68
C LEU A 285 -10.14 9.14 19.70
N ALA A 286 -9.37 9.31 20.79
CA ALA A 286 -8.12 8.58 20.99
C ALA A 286 -8.36 7.07 21.17
N LEU A 287 -9.44 6.64 21.82
CA LEU A 287 -9.77 5.23 22.00
C LEU A 287 -10.13 4.55 20.67
N LEU A 288 -10.89 5.25 19.82
CA LEU A 288 -11.16 4.78 18.45
C LEU A 288 -9.86 4.68 17.63
N ALA A 289 -8.98 5.69 17.73
CA ALA A 289 -7.68 5.68 17.05
C ALA A 289 -6.74 4.56 17.57
N ALA A 290 -6.78 4.26 18.87
CA ALA A 290 -5.99 3.18 19.47
C ALA A 290 -6.43 1.80 18.97
N VAL A 291 -7.73 1.53 18.93
CA VAL A 291 -8.26 0.28 18.35
C VAL A 291 -8.01 0.22 16.84
N GLN A 292 -8.11 1.35 16.12
CA GLN A 292 -7.71 1.42 14.70
C GLN A 292 -6.24 1.06 14.48
N ALA A 293 -5.33 1.50 15.36
CA ALA A 293 -3.91 1.14 15.30
C ALA A 293 -3.68 -0.36 15.52
N VAL A 294 -4.38 -1.00 16.46
CA VAL A 294 -4.35 -2.47 16.63
C VAL A 294 -4.79 -3.18 15.35
N ILE A 295 -5.90 -2.75 14.73
CA ILE A 295 -6.36 -3.37 13.47
C ILE A 295 -5.39 -3.14 12.31
N GLN A 296 -4.65 -2.03 12.29
CA GLN A 296 -3.65 -1.79 11.25
C GLN A 296 -2.42 -2.70 11.43
N ASP A 297 -1.87 -2.81 12.64
CA ASP A 297 -0.78 -3.75 12.91
C ASP A 297 -1.18 -5.21 12.64
N ILE A 298 -2.44 -5.57 12.93
CA ILE A 298 -3.02 -6.87 12.56
C ILE A 298 -3.08 -7.08 11.04
N LYS A 299 -3.38 -6.06 10.23
CA LYS A 299 -3.33 -6.18 8.75
C LYS A 299 -1.90 -6.32 8.24
N ASP A 300 -0.97 -5.58 8.85
CA ASP A 300 0.43 -5.53 8.43
C ASP A 300 1.19 -6.81 8.84
N SER A 301 0.72 -7.52 9.87
CA SER A 301 1.27 -8.79 10.37
C SER A 301 0.54 -10.05 9.88
N VAL A 302 -0.78 -10.01 9.68
CA VAL A 302 -1.55 -11.11 9.07
C VAL A 302 -1.45 -11.00 7.55
N ILE A 303 -0.36 -11.55 7.02
CA ILE A 303 0.01 -11.60 5.60
C ILE A 303 -1.19 -11.99 4.73
N VAL A 304 -1.70 -11.01 3.97
CA VAL A 304 -2.54 -11.22 2.77
C VAL A 304 -1.80 -12.18 1.85
N PRO A 305 -2.45 -13.18 1.19
CA PRO A 305 -1.76 -14.29 0.55
C PRO A 305 -0.62 -13.85 -0.37
N ASN A 306 0.62 -14.02 0.10
CA ASN A 306 1.79 -13.94 -0.76
C ASN A 306 1.66 -15.07 -1.78
N CYS A 307 1.52 -14.71 -3.06
CA CYS A 307 1.73 -15.59 -4.21
C CYS A 307 2.78 -16.66 -3.89
N ILE A 308 2.52 -17.94 -4.19
CA ILE A 308 3.46 -19.04 -3.85
C ILE A 308 4.61 -19.08 -4.88
N GLY A 309 5.38 -17.99 -4.92
CA GLY A 309 6.45 -17.69 -5.87
C GLY A 309 6.53 -16.22 -6.29
N GLY A 310 5.52 -15.40 -6.01
CA GLY A 310 5.34 -14.13 -6.74
C GLY A 310 4.95 -14.37 -8.20
N LEU A 311 4.80 -13.28 -8.98
CA LEU A 311 4.54 -13.40 -10.42
C LEU A 311 5.71 -14.10 -11.15
N PRO A 312 5.47 -14.83 -12.26
CA PRO A 312 6.53 -15.39 -13.09
C PRO A 312 7.43 -14.32 -13.70
N ARG A 313 8.74 -14.62 -13.82
CA ARG A 313 9.77 -13.72 -14.35
C ARG A 313 10.25 -14.22 -15.71
N ILE A 314 10.00 -13.45 -16.77
CA ILE A 314 10.31 -13.81 -18.15
C ILE A 314 11.45 -12.93 -18.69
N MET A 315 12.56 -13.56 -19.10
CA MET A 315 13.68 -12.87 -19.76
C MET A 315 13.67 -13.18 -21.25
N ILE A 316 13.50 -12.15 -22.08
CA ILE A 316 13.59 -12.26 -23.53
C ILE A 316 15.04 -12.01 -23.94
N LEU A 317 15.64 -12.98 -24.63
CA LEU A 317 16.99 -12.90 -25.19
C LEU A 317 16.88 -12.80 -26.71
N ALA A 318 16.97 -11.57 -27.22
CA ALA A 318 16.90 -11.26 -28.63
C ALA A 318 18.28 -11.33 -29.32
N ASP A 319 18.31 -11.88 -30.52
CA ASP A 319 19.48 -11.88 -31.38
C ASP A 319 19.72 -10.47 -31.96
N ALA A 320 20.91 -9.93 -31.72
CA ALA A 320 21.39 -8.65 -32.24
C ALA A 320 22.53 -8.83 -33.25
N SER A 321 22.63 -10.00 -33.90
CA SER A 321 23.54 -10.22 -35.02
C SER A 321 23.08 -9.48 -36.29
N SER A 322 24.03 -9.15 -37.17
CA SER A 322 23.74 -8.30 -38.33
C SER A 322 22.79 -8.93 -39.35
N SER A 323 22.57 -10.24 -39.31
CA SER A 323 21.62 -10.92 -40.19
C SER A 323 20.16 -10.55 -39.89
N MET A 324 19.85 -10.12 -38.66
CA MET A 324 18.53 -9.58 -38.27
C MET A 324 18.16 -8.29 -39.02
N LEU A 325 19.14 -7.57 -39.61
CA LEU A 325 18.92 -6.39 -40.48
C LEU A 325 18.92 -6.71 -41.99
N ASN A 326 19.01 -7.99 -42.37
CA ASN A 326 19.02 -8.43 -43.77
C ASN A 326 17.75 -9.20 -44.13
N ALA A 327 17.51 -9.37 -45.44
CA ALA A 327 16.39 -10.11 -46.01
C ALA A 327 16.82 -11.02 -47.17
N GLY A 328 15.94 -11.92 -47.59
CA GLY A 328 16.13 -12.78 -48.75
C GLY A 328 17.24 -13.81 -48.53
N GLY A 329 17.30 -14.44 -47.35
CA GLY A 329 18.34 -15.38 -46.94
C GLY A 329 19.69 -14.70 -46.70
N GLY A 330 19.69 -13.46 -46.19
CA GLY A 330 20.90 -12.66 -45.97
C GLY A 330 21.58 -12.21 -47.26
N THR A 331 20.83 -12.00 -48.36
CA THR A 331 21.42 -11.63 -49.67
C THR A 331 21.32 -10.15 -50.03
N MET A 332 20.46 -9.41 -49.31
CA MET A 332 20.23 -7.97 -49.42
C MET A 332 19.86 -7.40 -48.03
N PRO A 333 20.01 -6.08 -47.79
CA PRO A 333 19.50 -5.47 -46.56
C PRO A 333 17.96 -5.44 -46.60
N ALA A 334 17.32 -5.44 -45.43
CA ALA A 334 15.87 -5.33 -45.31
C ALA A 334 15.40 -3.86 -45.40
N ALA A 335 14.13 -3.63 -45.75
CA ALA A 335 13.48 -2.33 -45.60
C ALA A 335 12.98 -2.11 -44.15
N LYS A 336 12.61 -0.86 -43.79
CA LYS A 336 11.92 -0.56 -42.52
C LYS A 336 10.69 -1.46 -42.38
N GLY A 337 10.58 -2.16 -41.26
CA GLY A 337 9.46 -3.06 -40.96
C GLY A 337 9.56 -4.45 -41.59
N GLU A 338 10.48 -4.67 -42.55
CA GLU A 338 10.71 -6.00 -43.15
C GLU A 338 11.81 -6.79 -42.43
N SER A 339 12.64 -6.14 -41.61
CA SER A 339 13.80 -6.80 -40.97
C SER A 339 13.39 -7.72 -39.80
N GLY A 340 14.22 -8.72 -39.50
CA GLY A 340 14.01 -9.58 -38.32
C GLY A 340 14.08 -8.80 -37.00
N TRP A 341 14.89 -7.73 -36.97
CA TRP A 341 14.92 -6.80 -35.84
C TRP A 341 13.61 -6.02 -35.69
N ASP A 342 13.09 -5.43 -36.78
CA ASP A 342 11.82 -4.69 -36.76
C ASP A 342 10.65 -5.60 -36.34
N GLN A 343 10.58 -6.80 -36.91
CA GLN A 343 9.57 -7.81 -36.54
C GLN A 343 9.69 -8.22 -35.06
N THR A 344 10.90 -8.26 -34.50
CA THR A 344 11.11 -8.52 -33.06
C THR A 344 10.66 -7.32 -32.23
N ARG A 345 11.03 -6.08 -32.59
CA ARG A 345 10.56 -4.86 -31.91
C ARG A 345 9.04 -4.81 -31.88
N PHE A 346 8.37 -5.01 -33.02
CA PHE A 346 6.93 -4.87 -33.13
C PHE A 346 6.17 -5.98 -32.39
N ALA A 347 6.61 -7.24 -32.47
CA ALA A 347 5.99 -8.34 -31.73
C ALA A 347 6.19 -8.25 -30.21
N LEU A 348 7.16 -7.46 -29.73
CA LEU A 348 7.42 -7.24 -28.31
C LEU A 348 6.74 -5.97 -27.79
N ALA A 349 6.93 -4.83 -28.46
CA ALA A 349 6.58 -3.50 -27.97
C ALA A 349 5.54 -2.75 -28.85
N GLY A 350 4.93 -3.42 -29.82
CA GLY A 350 3.89 -2.85 -30.70
C GLY A 350 4.43 -2.19 -31.97
N ASP A 351 3.55 -2.06 -32.98
CA ASP A 351 3.84 -1.43 -34.28
C ASP A 351 3.22 -0.02 -34.36
N PRO A 352 4.02 1.07 -34.44
CA PRO A 352 3.51 2.44 -34.56
C PRO A 352 2.62 2.68 -35.78
N ASP A 353 2.94 2.02 -36.90
CA ASP A 353 2.34 2.32 -38.19
C ASP A 353 1.01 1.56 -38.40
N ASN A 354 0.63 0.63 -37.50
CA ASN A 354 -0.29 -0.46 -37.85
C ASN A 354 -1.27 -0.95 -36.75
N GLN A 355 -1.17 -0.46 -35.51
CA GLN A 355 -2.11 -0.82 -34.40
C GLN A 355 -2.13 -2.32 -34.04
N ASN A 356 -1.03 -3.05 -34.28
CA ASN A 356 -0.86 -4.43 -33.79
C ASN A 356 -0.56 -4.42 -32.29
N GLN A 357 -1.23 -5.30 -31.56
CA GLN A 357 -1.04 -5.48 -30.11
C GLN A 357 0.39 -5.92 -29.79
N SER A 358 1.01 -5.27 -28.81
CA SER A 358 2.32 -5.65 -28.26
C SER A 358 2.28 -7.05 -27.60
N LEU A 359 3.41 -7.50 -27.05
CA LEU A 359 3.44 -8.69 -26.19
C LEU A 359 2.66 -8.48 -24.89
N PHE A 360 2.72 -7.26 -24.36
CA PHE A 360 2.15 -6.84 -23.08
C PHE A 360 0.61 -6.83 -23.18
N GLU A 361 0.08 -6.20 -24.23
CA GLU A 361 -1.36 -6.02 -24.52
C GLU A 361 -2.14 -7.33 -24.83
N GLN A 362 -1.49 -8.50 -24.88
CA GLN A 362 -2.13 -9.77 -25.20
C GLN A 362 -3.10 -10.21 -24.09
N ASP A 363 -4.37 -10.42 -24.42
CA ASP A 363 -5.33 -11.03 -23.49
C ASP A 363 -4.95 -12.49 -23.21
N ILE A 364 -4.79 -12.88 -21.94
CA ILE A 364 -4.65 -14.30 -21.56
C ILE A 364 -6.01 -14.98 -21.56
N LEU A 365 -6.06 -16.19 -22.13
CA LEU A 365 -7.26 -17.02 -22.25
C LEU A 365 -7.37 -18.03 -21.10
N ASP A 366 -8.60 -18.33 -20.68
CA ASP A 366 -8.89 -19.39 -19.71
C ASP A 366 -8.92 -20.80 -20.33
N ASP A 367 -9.11 -21.83 -19.51
CA ASP A 367 -9.29 -23.24 -19.92
C ASP A 367 -10.46 -23.45 -20.92
N ASN A 368 -11.37 -22.48 -21.07
CA ASN A 368 -12.51 -22.49 -21.98
C ASN A 368 -12.25 -21.67 -23.27
N MET A 369 -11.05 -21.12 -23.45
CA MET A 369 -10.64 -20.21 -24.53
C MET A 369 -11.38 -18.85 -24.53
N MET A 370 -11.81 -18.38 -23.36
CA MET A 370 -12.38 -17.04 -23.15
C MET A 370 -11.30 -16.09 -22.61
N PRO A 371 -11.26 -14.81 -23.04
CA PRO A 371 -10.40 -13.81 -22.42
C PRO A 371 -10.69 -13.68 -20.92
N THR A 372 -9.63 -13.75 -20.10
CA THR A 372 -9.71 -13.56 -18.64
C THR A 372 -10.00 -12.12 -18.24
N GLY A 373 -9.68 -11.16 -19.12
CA GLY A 373 -9.67 -9.72 -18.84
C GLY A 373 -8.28 -9.18 -18.48
N ASN A 374 -7.32 -10.06 -18.15
CA ASN A 374 -5.97 -9.69 -17.76
C ASN A 374 -5.02 -9.69 -18.96
N LYS A 375 -4.08 -8.75 -18.95
CA LYS A 375 -2.98 -8.63 -19.92
C LYS A 375 -1.77 -9.46 -19.51
N VAL A 376 -0.75 -9.56 -20.37
CA VAL A 376 0.50 -10.25 -20.02
C VAL A 376 1.25 -9.47 -18.96
N GLU A 377 1.31 -8.15 -19.10
CA GLU A 377 1.96 -7.22 -18.18
C GLU A 377 1.40 -7.24 -16.75
N ASP A 378 0.09 -7.47 -16.58
CA ASP A 378 -0.53 -7.68 -15.28
C ASP A 378 0.00 -8.94 -14.58
N LEU A 379 0.40 -9.94 -15.36
CA LEU A 379 0.60 -11.32 -14.92
C LEU A 379 2.07 -11.75 -14.78
N VAL A 380 3.03 -11.01 -15.34
CA VAL A 380 4.47 -11.35 -15.29
C VAL A 380 5.36 -10.14 -15.04
N TYR A 381 6.61 -10.40 -14.64
CA TYR A 381 7.70 -9.42 -14.78
C TYR A 381 8.50 -9.73 -16.05
N LEU A 382 8.63 -8.75 -16.93
CA LEU A 382 9.34 -8.84 -18.21
C LEU A 382 10.69 -8.14 -18.13
N GLY A 383 11.73 -8.81 -18.63
CA GLY A 383 13.05 -8.24 -18.84
C GLY A 383 13.58 -8.54 -20.24
N LEU A 384 14.46 -7.69 -20.73
CA LEU A 384 15.00 -7.73 -22.09
C LEU A 384 16.53 -7.80 -22.07
N SER A 385 17.08 -8.71 -22.86
CA SER A 385 18.51 -8.85 -23.12
C SER A 385 18.78 -9.09 -24.60
N VAL A 386 19.97 -8.69 -25.05
CA VAL A 386 20.44 -8.89 -26.43
C VAL A 386 21.73 -9.71 -26.48
N PHE A 387 22.08 -10.25 -27.64
CA PHE A 387 23.40 -10.81 -27.90
C PHE A 387 23.87 -10.62 -29.34
N GLY A 388 25.13 -10.22 -29.51
CA GLY A 388 25.75 -9.98 -30.82
C GLY A 388 27.25 -10.33 -30.80
N HIS A 389 28.08 -9.45 -31.35
CA HIS A 389 29.55 -9.59 -31.41
C HIS A 389 30.19 -9.80 -30.03
N ASN A 390 31.20 -10.66 -29.97
CA ASN A 390 32.07 -10.86 -28.80
C ASN A 390 33.24 -9.83 -28.63
N SER A 391 33.23 -8.66 -29.29
CA SER A 391 34.39 -7.75 -29.30
C SER A 391 34.03 -6.28 -29.51
N PRO A 392 34.64 -5.33 -28.76
CA PRO A 392 35.55 -5.55 -27.64
C PRO A 392 34.85 -6.23 -26.46
N ALA A 393 35.60 -6.96 -25.63
CA ALA A 393 35.01 -7.63 -24.46
C ALA A 393 34.37 -6.61 -23.50
N PRO A 394 33.16 -6.86 -22.94
CA PRO A 394 32.44 -8.15 -22.93
C PRO A 394 31.86 -8.58 -24.28
N GLY A 395 31.39 -7.65 -25.09
CA GLY A 395 30.72 -7.86 -26.37
C GLY A 395 29.49 -6.97 -26.50
N GLU A 396 28.60 -7.30 -27.43
CA GLU A 396 27.29 -6.67 -27.63
C GLU A 396 26.18 -7.34 -26.81
N GLN A 397 26.48 -8.42 -26.07
CA GLN A 397 25.50 -8.99 -25.13
C GLN A 397 25.33 -8.10 -23.89
N GLN A 398 24.09 -7.65 -23.66
CA GLN A 398 23.73 -6.68 -22.62
C GLN A 398 22.29 -6.93 -22.15
N VAL A 399 22.02 -6.68 -20.87
CA VAL A 399 20.65 -6.56 -20.32
C VAL A 399 20.19 -5.14 -20.62
N LEU A 400 19.10 -5.00 -21.38
CA LEU A 400 18.57 -3.71 -21.80
C LEU A 400 17.51 -3.17 -20.85
N VAL A 401 16.72 -4.08 -20.27
CA VAL A 401 15.68 -3.80 -19.26
C VAL A 401 15.69 -4.97 -18.27
N GLN A 402 15.67 -4.69 -16.97
CA GLN A 402 15.63 -5.73 -15.93
C GLN A 402 14.23 -6.36 -15.81
N TYR A 403 14.08 -7.45 -15.06
CA TYR A 403 12.76 -8.00 -14.74
C TYR A 403 11.93 -7.02 -13.87
N GLY A 404 10.92 -6.40 -14.48
CA GLY A 404 9.90 -5.60 -13.80
C GLY A 404 8.54 -5.66 -14.51
N PRO A 405 7.47 -5.14 -13.91
CA PRO A 405 6.15 -5.07 -14.53
C PRO A 405 6.01 -3.86 -15.46
N CYS A 406 4.96 -3.83 -16.28
CA CYS A 406 4.55 -2.69 -17.14
C CYS A 406 5.64 -2.11 -18.11
N HIS A 407 6.73 -2.83 -18.37
CA HIS A 407 7.88 -2.36 -19.15
C HIS A 407 7.65 -2.17 -20.68
N GLN A 408 6.45 -1.87 -21.16
CA GLN A 408 6.17 -1.74 -22.61
C GLN A 408 6.99 -0.61 -23.26
N ASP A 409 7.02 0.58 -22.69
CA ASP A 409 7.76 1.70 -23.25
C ASP A 409 9.28 1.62 -23.03
N ASN A 410 9.75 0.96 -21.96
CA ASN A 410 11.17 0.60 -21.80
C ASN A 410 11.62 -0.30 -22.95
N PHE A 411 10.81 -1.31 -23.31
CA PHE A 411 11.08 -2.21 -24.44
C PHE A 411 11.01 -1.47 -25.78
N TYR A 412 10.04 -0.57 -25.97
CA TYR A 412 9.93 0.23 -27.19
C TYR A 412 11.17 1.11 -27.38
N TRP A 413 11.57 1.85 -26.36
CA TRP A 413 12.74 2.73 -26.39
C TRP A 413 14.05 1.92 -26.58
N ALA A 414 14.21 0.82 -25.85
CA ALA A 414 15.41 -0.02 -25.88
C ALA A 414 15.70 -0.66 -27.26
N LEU A 415 14.66 -1.00 -28.02
CA LEU A 415 14.78 -1.67 -29.32
C LEU A 415 14.73 -0.72 -30.53
N SER A 416 14.49 0.58 -30.33
CA SER A 416 14.18 1.50 -31.43
C SER A 416 15.42 1.98 -32.21
N PRO A 417 15.49 1.74 -33.54
CA PRO A 417 16.53 2.29 -34.41
C PRO A 417 16.61 3.82 -34.35
N GLU A 418 15.47 4.49 -34.20
CA GLU A 418 15.36 5.94 -34.12
C GLU A 418 16.05 6.51 -32.85
N VAL A 419 16.03 5.76 -31.73
CA VAL A 419 16.72 6.13 -30.48
C VAL A 419 18.24 5.96 -30.61
N SER A 420 18.67 5.03 -31.48
CA SER A 420 20.08 4.68 -31.67
C SER A 420 20.75 5.43 -32.83
N ASP A 421 20.02 6.07 -33.75
CA ASP A 421 20.61 6.79 -34.89
C ASP A 421 20.94 8.25 -34.53
N PRO A 422 22.24 8.65 -34.43
CA PRO A 422 22.65 10.01 -34.10
C PRO A 422 22.43 11.02 -35.25
N SER A 423 21.70 10.64 -36.31
CA SER A 423 21.24 11.54 -37.38
C SER A 423 19.73 11.79 -37.38
N CYS A 424 18.95 11.07 -36.54
CA CYS A 424 17.61 11.50 -36.18
C CYS A 424 17.68 12.80 -35.32
N PRO A 425 16.71 13.72 -35.45
CA PRO A 425 16.66 14.93 -34.62
C PRO A 425 16.36 14.60 -33.16
N ASP A 426 16.79 15.48 -32.25
CA ASP A 426 16.62 15.31 -30.80
C ASP A 426 15.13 15.10 -30.42
N TYR A 427 14.90 14.19 -29.47
CA TYR A 427 13.57 13.85 -28.97
C TYR A 427 12.93 15.01 -28.20
N ASP A 428 11.74 15.45 -28.61
CA ASP A 428 10.98 16.47 -27.89
C ASP A 428 10.13 15.83 -26.77
N TYR A 429 10.80 15.36 -25.71
CA TYR A 429 10.15 14.82 -24.50
C TYR A 429 9.28 15.87 -23.77
N SER A 430 9.37 17.16 -24.13
CA SER A 430 8.42 18.17 -23.61
C SER A 430 6.98 17.95 -24.10
N ILE A 431 6.78 17.12 -25.14
CA ILE A 431 5.46 16.65 -25.56
C ILE A 431 4.80 15.79 -24.47
N LEU A 432 5.52 14.92 -23.76
CA LEU A 432 4.96 14.13 -22.63
C LEU A 432 4.46 15.06 -21.52
N ASN A 433 5.27 16.06 -21.14
CA ASN A 433 4.92 17.09 -20.17
C ASN A 433 3.69 17.95 -20.56
N MET A 434 3.24 17.90 -21.82
CA MET A 434 2.06 18.63 -22.32
C MET A 434 0.90 17.72 -22.72
N PHE A 435 1.17 16.46 -23.05
CA PHE A 435 0.25 15.44 -23.53
C PHE A 435 0.66 14.06 -22.97
N PRO A 436 0.33 13.77 -21.68
CA PRO A 436 0.57 12.49 -20.99
C PRO A 436 -0.36 11.37 -21.49
N GLN A 437 -0.31 11.16 -22.81
CA GLN A 437 -1.23 10.42 -23.66
C GLN A 437 -0.52 10.00 -24.97
N THR A 438 0.78 10.33 -25.08
CA THR A 438 1.57 10.24 -26.30
C THR A 438 2.48 9.03 -26.14
N PRO A 439 2.10 7.83 -26.63
CA PRO A 439 2.96 6.66 -26.51
C PRO A 439 4.35 7.00 -27.09
N MET A 440 5.42 6.39 -26.58
CA MET A 440 6.82 6.73 -26.92
C MET A 440 7.05 6.75 -28.45
N ASN A 441 6.28 5.94 -29.16
CA ASN A 441 6.27 5.82 -30.62
C ASN A 441 5.77 7.06 -31.39
N ALA A 442 4.99 7.94 -30.76
CA ALA A 442 4.40 9.16 -31.33
C ALA A 442 5.20 10.44 -31.02
N ILE A 443 6.21 10.36 -30.14
CA ILE A 443 7.16 11.45 -29.84
C ILE A 443 8.13 11.70 -31.02
N ILE A 444 8.24 10.73 -31.94
CA ILE A 444 9.14 10.76 -33.11
C ILE A 444 8.59 11.70 -34.20
N THR A 445 8.68 13.02 -33.97
CA THR A 445 8.07 14.07 -34.80
C THR A 445 8.77 14.35 -36.16
N GLY A 446 9.61 13.44 -36.65
CA GLY A 446 10.54 13.69 -37.75
C GLY A 446 10.30 12.91 -39.05
N ASP A 447 9.74 13.57 -40.07
CA ASP A 447 9.73 13.20 -41.52
C ASP A 447 11.16 13.09 -42.15
N SER A 448 12.19 12.77 -41.36
CA SER A 448 13.60 12.72 -41.76
C SER A 448 14.35 11.47 -41.28
N CYS A 449 13.77 10.65 -40.41
CA CYS A 449 14.31 9.35 -39.98
C CYS A 449 14.09 8.21 -40.99
N ASP A 450 13.83 8.51 -42.26
CA ASP A 450 13.59 7.55 -43.37
C ASP A 450 14.79 6.60 -43.68
N THR A 451 15.95 6.79 -43.03
CA THR A 451 17.25 6.31 -43.58
C THR A 451 18.18 5.43 -42.74
N PRO A 452 17.91 4.99 -41.49
CA PRO A 452 18.73 3.96 -40.82
C PRO A 452 18.92 2.70 -41.68
N TRP A 453 17.87 2.25 -42.37
CA TRP A 453 17.89 1.10 -43.30
C TRP A 453 18.56 1.37 -44.67
N ALA A 454 19.02 2.60 -44.96
CA ALA A 454 19.33 3.05 -46.33
C ALA A 454 20.75 2.69 -46.87
N GLY A 455 21.51 1.82 -46.20
CA GLY A 455 22.67 1.17 -46.80
C GLY A 455 23.97 1.99 -46.85
N SER A 456 24.35 2.64 -45.75
CA SER A 456 25.71 3.14 -45.49
C SER A 456 26.08 2.88 -44.01
N PRO A 457 27.37 2.73 -43.64
CA PRO A 457 27.75 2.17 -42.34
C PRO A 457 27.13 2.94 -41.18
N ILE A 458 26.23 2.29 -40.45
CA ILE A 458 25.45 2.93 -39.39
C ILE A 458 26.32 2.97 -38.13
N ASN A 459 26.59 4.18 -37.64
CA ASN A 459 27.30 4.38 -36.38
C ASN A 459 26.26 4.61 -35.30
N TRP A 460 25.69 3.52 -34.78
CA TRP A 460 24.74 3.59 -33.68
C TRP A 460 25.36 4.28 -32.45
N ASN A 461 24.56 5.11 -31.80
CA ASN A 461 24.74 5.51 -30.41
C ASN A 461 23.90 4.58 -29.53
N PHE A 462 24.35 4.29 -28.31
CA PHE A 462 23.61 3.49 -27.34
C PHE A 462 23.37 4.34 -26.09
N PRO A 463 22.34 5.21 -26.09
CA PRO A 463 21.95 5.95 -24.90
C PRO A 463 21.48 5.00 -23.79
N ALA A 464 21.56 5.49 -22.55
CA ALA A 464 21.15 4.77 -21.35
C ALA A 464 20.50 5.73 -20.36
N ILE A 465 19.37 5.32 -19.79
CA ILE A 465 18.71 5.93 -18.64
C ILE A 465 19.14 5.11 -17.43
N VAL A 466 19.75 5.75 -16.43
CA VAL A 466 20.41 5.06 -15.32
C VAL A 466 20.02 5.71 -13.99
N GLY A 467 19.58 4.89 -13.04
CA GLY A 467 19.30 5.27 -11.65
C GLY A 467 18.06 6.12 -11.45
N GLY A 468 16.94 5.83 -12.13
CA GLY A 468 15.67 6.55 -12.00
C GLY A 468 15.83 8.05 -12.26
N SER A 469 16.35 8.40 -13.44
CA SER A 469 16.67 9.79 -13.78
C SER A 469 15.41 10.65 -13.61
N PRO A 470 15.42 11.65 -12.72
CA PRO A 470 14.21 12.13 -12.08
C PRO A 470 13.19 12.67 -13.07
N SER A 471 11.91 12.45 -12.74
CA SER A 471 10.68 13.01 -13.31
C SER A 471 10.91 14.17 -14.28
N PRO A 472 10.26 14.22 -15.47
CA PRO A 472 10.57 15.16 -16.56
C PRO A 472 10.35 16.67 -16.26
N ASN A 473 10.12 17.01 -14.99
CA ASN A 473 10.28 18.34 -14.40
C ASN A 473 11.75 18.72 -14.09
N ASP A 474 12.59 17.75 -13.67
CA ASP A 474 14.00 17.95 -13.28
C ASP A 474 14.96 17.67 -14.44
N ASN A 475 14.63 16.75 -15.35
CA ASN A 475 15.27 16.60 -16.65
C ASN A 475 14.22 16.52 -17.79
N PRO A 476 13.84 17.65 -18.41
CA PRO A 476 12.82 17.67 -19.47
C PRO A 476 13.28 17.06 -20.80
N ASP A 477 14.55 16.66 -20.90
CA ASP A 477 15.18 16.09 -22.10
C ASP A 477 15.32 14.54 -22.01
N GLY A 478 14.53 13.86 -21.18
CA GLY A 478 14.56 12.40 -21.02
C GLY A 478 13.16 11.77 -20.83
N PRO A 479 13.03 10.43 -21.03
CA PRO A 479 11.72 9.75 -21.06
C PRO A 479 11.03 9.65 -19.69
N GLY A 480 11.76 9.43 -18.60
CA GLY A 480 11.20 9.41 -17.23
C GLY A 480 11.45 8.13 -16.43
N PHE A 481 11.75 7.01 -17.10
CA PHE A 481 11.83 5.65 -16.52
C PHE A 481 12.49 5.57 -15.12
N ASP A 482 11.76 4.97 -14.17
CA ASP A 482 12.29 4.60 -12.84
C ASP A 482 13.40 3.53 -12.92
N ASP A 483 13.31 2.58 -13.86
CA ASP A 483 14.22 1.42 -13.96
C ASP A 483 15.30 1.55 -15.05
N ASP A 484 16.46 0.96 -14.78
CA ASP A 484 17.71 1.08 -15.58
C ASP A 484 17.51 0.55 -17.02
N THR A 485 17.47 1.45 -18.01
CA THR A 485 17.01 1.17 -19.38
C THR A 485 18.05 1.58 -20.44
N TYR A 486 18.42 0.66 -21.34
CA TYR A 486 19.53 0.83 -22.29
C TYR A 486 19.09 0.54 -23.75
N ALA A 487 19.45 1.42 -24.69
CA ALA A 487 19.13 1.24 -26.10
C ALA A 487 20.19 0.41 -26.84
N HIS A 488 19.75 -0.40 -27.81
CA HIS A 488 20.64 -1.21 -28.64
C HIS A 488 20.13 -1.38 -30.08
N MET A 489 21.08 -1.60 -31.00
CA MET A 489 20.82 -1.94 -32.40
C MET A 489 21.91 -2.87 -32.97
N PRO A 490 21.55 -3.89 -33.78
CA PRO A 490 22.51 -4.76 -34.45
C PRO A 490 23.47 -3.97 -35.34
N LYS A 491 24.76 -4.29 -35.32
CA LYS A 491 25.75 -3.54 -36.10
C LYS A 491 25.56 -3.74 -37.61
N CYS A 492 25.76 -2.69 -38.40
CA CYS A 492 25.70 -2.74 -39.86
C CYS A 492 26.95 -2.14 -40.53
N ASP A 493 28.07 -2.87 -40.47
CA ASP A 493 29.25 -2.65 -41.31
C ASP A 493 29.00 -3.17 -42.74
N PHE A 494 29.46 -2.42 -43.76
CA PHE A 494 29.42 -2.86 -45.16
C PHE A 494 30.81 -3.32 -45.65
N PRO A 495 31.03 -4.62 -45.92
CA PRO A 495 32.35 -5.18 -46.21
C PRO A 495 32.75 -5.03 -47.69
N GLY A 496 32.64 -3.81 -48.24
CA GLY A 496 33.26 -3.41 -49.50
C GLY A 496 32.86 -4.20 -50.75
N GLY A 497 31.59 -4.61 -50.89
CA GLY A 497 31.10 -5.42 -52.01
C GLY A 497 29.69 -5.00 -52.50
N ASN A 498 29.37 -5.37 -53.74
CA ASN A 498 28.19 -4.88 -54.50
C ASN A 498 26.79 -5.24 -53.95
N ASN A 499 26.70 -5.90 -52.79
CA ASN A 499 25.44 -6.44 -52.26
C ASN A 499 24.83 -5.64 -51.11
N ASN A 500 25.59 -4.70 -50.51
CA ASN A 500 25.16 -3.87 -49.38
C ASN A 500 24.41 -4.64 -48.27
N ILE A 501 24.91 -5.81 -47.85
CA ILE A 501 24.37 -6.53 -46.68
C ILE A 501 24.99 -6.01 -45.38
N CYS A 502 24.20 -5.94 -44.31
CA CYS A 502 24.72 -5.63 -42.97
C CYS A 502 25.61 -6.76 -42.46
N SER A 503 26.72 -6.41 -41.81
CA SER A 503 27.65 -7.34 -41.17
C SER A 503 28.34 -6.70 -39.95
N GLY A 504 29.14 -7.48 -39.22
CA GLY A 504 29.93 -6.98 -38.08
C GLY A 504 29.57 -7.67 -36.76
N SER A 505 28.27 -7.84 -36.50
CA SER A 505 27.74 -8.63 -35.38
C SER A 505 27.46 -10.06 -35.81
N GLY A 506 27.63 -11.01 -34.88
CA GLY A 506 27.47 -12.44 -35.13
C GLY A 506 26.68 -13.13 -34.01
N THR A 507 26.14 -14.30 -34.31
CA THR A 507 25.23 -15.08 -33.47
C THR A 507 25.98 -15.81 -32.33
N PHE A 508 26.59 -15.06 -31.41
CA PHE A 508 27.32 -15.61 -30.24
C PHE A 508 26.37 -16.04 -29.12
N THR A 509 25.35 -16.86 -29.43
CA THR A 509 24.26 -17.29 -28.52
C THR A 509 24.74 -17.75 -27.15
N HIS A 510 25.88 -18.44 -27.06
CA HIS A 510 26.42 -18.88 -25.77
C HIS A 510 26.81 -17.73 -24.81
N LEU A 511 27.17 -16.54 -25.32
CA LEU A 511 27.45 -15.36 -24.50
C LEU A 511 26.15 -14.72 -23.99
N GLY A 512 25.11 -14.65 -24.82
CA GLY A 512 23.77 -14.22 -24.40
C GLY A 512 23.17 -15.13 -23.33
N LEU A 513 23.24 -16.45 -23.54
CA LEU A 513 22.78 -17.46 -22.57
C LEU A 513 23.57 -17.38 -21.25
N GLN A 514 24.89 -17.19 -21.31
CA GLN A 514 25.72 -16.99 -20.13
C GLN A 514 25.38 -15.69 -19.38
N LEU A 515 25.07 -14.61 -20.12
CA LEU A 515 24.65 -13.33 -19.54
C LEU A 515 23.33 -13.48 -18.77
N ILE A 516 22.27 -14.00 -19.40
CA ILE A 516 20.94 -14.08 -18.76
C ILE A 516 20.96 -15.03 -17.55
N LYS A 517 21.72 -16.13 -17.61
CA LYS A 517 21.93 -17.03 -16.46
C LYS A 517 22.57 -16.31 -15.27
N ASN A 518 23.63 -15.54 -15.53
CA ASN A 518 24.33 -14.79 -14.49
C ASN A 518 23.45 -13.64 -13.94
N ASN A 519 22.68 -12.97 -14.81
CA ASN A 519 21.72 -11.94 -14.42
C ASN A 519 20.61 -12.52 -13.52
N GLN A 520 19.98 -13.62 -13.92
CA GLN A 520 18.91 -14.26 -13.15
C GLN A 520 19.40 -14.66 -11.75
N SER A 521 20.59 -15.25 -11.62
CA SER A 521 21.12 -15.66 -10.33
C SER A 521 21.40 -14.46 -9.40
N ALA A 522 21.90 -13.34 -9.96
CA ALA A 522 22.10 -12.10 -9.22
C ALA A 522 20.76 -11.44 -8.82
N TYR A 523 19.84 -11.27 -9.78
CA TYR A 523 18.51 -10.71 -9.56
C TYR A 523 17.72 -11.49 -8.53
N HIS A 524 17.69 -12.83 -8.62
CA HIS A 524 16.99 -13.67 -7.66
C HIS A 524 17.55 -13.50 -6.25
N THR A 525 18.88 -13.45 -6.09
CA THR A 525 19.53 -13.20 -4.80
C THR A 525 19.10 -11.85 -4.19
N GLN A 526 18.98 -10.80 -5.00
CA GLN A 526 18.53 -9.48 -4.57
C GLN A 526 17.02 -9.43 -4.27
N ALA A 527 16.19 -10.01 -5.15
CA ALA A 527 14.75 -10.06 -5.00
C ALA A 527 14.32 -10.86 -3.76
N VAL A 528 15.04 -11.92 -3.39
CA VAL A 528 14.82 -12.65 -2.12
C VAL A 528 15.14 -11.78 -0.90
N MET A 529 16.23 -10.99 -0.93
CA MET A 529 16.54 -10.04 0.16
C MET A 529 15.49 -8.93 0.29
N ASN A 530 14.88 -8.52 -0.82
CA ASN A 530 13.82 -7.52 -0.88
C ASN A 530 12.40 -8.11 -0.67
N MET A 531 12.26 -9.41 -0.42
CA MET A 531 10.98 -10.13 -0.31
C MET A 531 10.10 -10.11 -1.60
N GLN A 532 10.69 -9.77 -2.75
CA GLN A 532 10.04 -9.72 -4.07
C GLN A 532 10.03 -11.10 -4.78
N ALA A 533 10.85 -12.05 -4.32
CA ALA A 533 10.96 -13.42 -4.83
C ALA A 533 11.27 -14.42 -3.70
N ASN A 534 11.10 -15.72 -3.97
CA ASN A 534 11.42 -16.82 -3.05
C ASN A 534 11.78 -18.11 -3.82
N ASP A 535 12.11 -19.20 -3.11
CA ASP A 535 12.52 -20.48 -3.69
C ASP A 535 11.51 -21.15 -4.66
N THR A 536 10.25 -20.66 -4.74
CA THR A 536 9.24 -21.14 -5.71
C THR A 536 8.92 -20.14 -6.82
N THR A 537 9.65 -19.02 -6.92
CA THR A 537 9.51 -18.07 -8.05
C THR A 537 9.83 -18.73 -9.38
N ALA A 538 8.87 -18.75 -10.31
CA ALA A 538 9.07 -19.25 -11.66
C ALA A 538 9.92 -18.26 -12.50
N TYR A 539 10.98 -18.76 -13.12
CA TYR A 539 11.79 -18.02 -14.11
C TYR A 539 11.75 -18.74 -15.46
N ILE A 540 11.61 -17.99 -16.55
CA ILE A 540 11.51 -18.52 -17.92
C ILE A 540 12.34 -17.66 -18.86
N ASN A 541 13.00 -18.28 -19.83
CA ASN A 541 13.74 -17.57 -20.89
C ASN A 541 13.08 -17.77 -22.25
N LEU A 542 13.00 -16.70 -23.06
CA LEU A 542 12.53 -16.72 -24.44
C LEU A 542 13.69 -16.32 -25.38
N LEU A 543 14.29 -17.27 -26.09
CA LEU A 543 15.35 -17.02 -27.07
C LEU A 543 14.75 -16.79 -28.47
N ILE A 544 14.92 -15.58 -29.02
CA ILE A 544 14.52 -15.23 -30.40
C ILE A 544 15.79 -15.10 -31.24
N THR A 545 15.89 -15.81 -32.37
CA THR A 545 17.10 -15.82 -33.23
C THR A 545 16.81 -16.20 -34.68
N ASP A 546 17.56 -15.67 -35.64
CA ASP A 546 17.41 -15.96 -37.08
C ASP A 546 18.08 -17.28 -37.55
N GLY A 547 18.76 -17.99 -36.65
CA GLY A 547 19.00 -19.43 -36.80
C GLY A 547 20.36 -19.96 -36.32
N GLN A 548 21.38 -19.88 -37.17
CA GLN A 548 22.60 -20.69 -37.01
C GLN A 548 23.76 -19.95 -36.32
N TYR A 549 24.09 -20.36 -35.10
CA TYR A 549 25.29 -19.90 -34.39
C TYR A 549 26.64 -20.43 -34.95
N ASN A 550 26.64 -21.07 -36.13
CA ASN A 550 27.79 -21.74 -36.72
C ASN A 550 28.93 -20.78 -37.06
N GLY A 551 30.05 -20.91 -36.34
CA GLY A 551 31.24 -20.06 -36.50
C GLY A 551 31.40 -19.00 -35.40
N TYR A 552 30.36 -18.78 -34.60
CA TYR A 552 30.35 -17.86 -33.46
C TYR A 552 30.25 -18.62 -32.13
N SER A 553 29.39 -19.64 -32.07
CA SER A 553 29.28 -20.59 -30.96
C SER A 553 29.52 -22.02 -31.43
N THR A 554 29.70 -22.94 -30.48
CA THR A 554 29.65 -24.38 -30.72
C THR A 554 28.54 -25.02 -29.90
N ASP A 555 27.99 -26.13 -30.40
CA ASP A 555 26.98 -26.96 -29.71
C ASP A 555 27.32 -27.18 -28.24
N ALA A 556 28.59 -27.49 -27.92
CA ALA A 556 29.03 -27.77 -26.56
C ALA A 556 29.02 -26.55 -25.62
N GLN A 557 29.13 -25.32 -26.15
CA GLN A 557 28.99 -24.09 -25.36
C GLN A 557 27.51 -23.76 -25.13
N VAL A 558 26.72 -23.79 -26.19
CA VAL A 558 25.28 -23.50 -26.16
C VAL A 558 24.53 -24.51 -25.28
N GLN A 559 24.85 -25.80 -25.42
CA GLN A 559 24.32 -26.88 -24.58
C GLN A 559 24.67 -26.69 -23.10
N ALA A 560 25.90 -26.27 -22.77
CA ALA A 560 26.33 -26.15 -21.37
C ALA A 560 25.54 -25.09 -20.60
N GLU A 561 25.28 -23.93 -21.23
CA GLU A 561 24.51 -22.85 -20.58
C GLU A 561 23.02 -23.22 -20.46
N LEU A 562 22.41 -23.77 -21.52
CA LEU A 562 21.01 -24.19 -21.52
C LEU A 562 20.71 -25.34 -20.54
N GLN A 563 21.56 -26.37 -20.51
CA GLN A 563 21.37 -27.50 -19.59
C GLN A 563 21.63 -27.12 -18.14
N GLN A 564 22.46 -26.11 -17.87
CA GLN A 564 22.62 -25.55 -16.53
C GLN A 564 21.32 -24.86 -16.09
N MET A 565 20.82 -23.89 -16.86
CA MET A 565 19.57 -23.17 -16.57
C MET A 565 18.39 -24.13 -16.38
N PHE A 566 18.23 -25.13 -17.25
CA PHE A 566 17.18 -26.14 -17.08
C PHE A 566 17.37 -27.02 -15.83
N SER A 567 18.61 -27.30 -15.41
CA SER A 567 18.88 -28.00 -14.14
C SER A 567 18.64 -27.13 -12.90
N ASP A 568 18.70 -25.81 -13.06
CA ASP A 568 18.34 -24.80 -12.06
C ASP A 568 16.83 -24.48 -12.07
N GLY A 569 16.03 -25.22 -12.85
CA GLY A 569 14.57 -25.09 -12.93
C GLY A 569 14.03 -24.12 -13.98
N ILE A 570 14.90 -23.51 -14.79
CA ILE A 570 14.59 -22.40 -15.70
C ILE A 570 14.45 -22.93 -17.14
N PRO A 571 13.23 -23.20 -17.64
CA PRO A 571 13.03 -23.58 -19.03
C PRO A 571 13.41 -22.44 -19.98
N THR A 572 14.00 -22.81 -21.12
CA THR A 572 14.29 -21.87 -22.22
C THR A 572 13.53 -22.30 -23.47
N TYR A 573 12.56 -21.48 -23.87
CA TYR A 573 11.86 -21.61 -25.14
C TYR A 573 12.70 -20.97 -26.25
N VAL A 574 12.58 -21.49 -27.47
CA VAL A 574 13.39 -21.07 -28.61
C VAL A 574 12.47 -20.81 -29.79
N ILE A 575 12.53 -19.60 -30.34
CA ILE A 575 11.78 -19.15 -31.50
C ILE A 575 12.79 -18.82 -32.61
N GLY A 576 12.69 -19.54 -33.72
CA GLY A 576 13.38 -19.19 -34.95
C GLY A 576 12.60 -18.13 -35.71
N LEU A 577 13.23 -17.00 -36.07
CA LEU A 577 12.62 -15.89 -36.80
C LEU A 577 13.15 -15.72 -38.24
N GLY A 578 12.25 -15.47 -39.19
CA GLY A 578 12.60 -15.02 -40.55
C GLY A 578 13.09 -16.12 -41.49
N ASP A 579 13.58 -15.73 -42.68
CA ASP A 579 13.81 -16.70 -43.76
C ASP A 579 15.07 -17.60 -43.60
N GLY A 580 16.00 -17.26 -42.70
CA GLY A 580 17.19 -18.05 -42.39
C GLY A 580 16.92 -19.41 -41.73
N VAL A 581 15.84 -19.50 -40.95
CA VAL A 581 15.51 -20.69 -40.13
C VAL A 581 15.03 -21.88 -40.95
N ASN A 582 14.60 -21.65 -42.19
CA ASN A 582 14.09 -22.67 -43.10
C ASN A 582 15.16 -23.67 -43.60
N SER A 583 16.43 -23.48 -43.22
CA SER A 583 17.51 -24.41 -43.54
C SER A 583 17.52 -25.65 -42.61
N PRO A 584 17.75 -26.89 -43.12
CA PRO A 584 17.77 -28.09 -42.27
C PRO A 584 18.78 -28.03 -41.10
N GLN A 585 19.86 -27.28 -41.28
CA GLN A 585 20.88 -27.03 -40.26
C GLN A 585 20.38 -26.07 -39.18
N ALA A 586 19.70 -24.97 -39.53
CA ALA A 586 19.06 -24.08 -38.55
C ALA A 586 18.01 -24.83 -37.75
N GLN A 587 17.08 -25.54 -38.43
CA GLN A 587 16.09 -26.40 -37.78
C GLN A 587 16.71 -27.42 -36.82
N THR A 588 17.87 -28.00 -37.17
CA THR A 588 18.58 -28.92 -36.26
C THR A 588 19.12 -28.19 -35.02
N GLN A 589 19.70 -26.98 -35.18
CA GLN A 589 20.27 -26.23 -34.06
C GLN A 589 19.22 -25.58 -33.16
N LEU A 590 18.14 -25.03 -33.72
CA LEU A 590 16.98 -24.50 -32.98
C LEU A 590 16.35 -25.60 -32.11
N ASN A 591 16.05 -26.76 -32.69
CA ASN A 591 15.49 -27.89 -31.93
C ASN A 591 16.50 -28.49 -30.94
N ASN A 592 17.80 -28.50 -31.23
CA ASN A 592 18.81 -28.85 -30.22
C ASN A 592 18.76 -27.88 -29.02
N MET A 593 18.64 -26.57 -29.25
CA MET A 593 18.54 -25.58 -28.17
C MET A 593 17.27 -25.79 -27.34
N ALA A 594 16.10 -26.01 -27.97
CA ALA A 594 14.86 -26.32 -27.24
C ALA A 594 14.95 -27.63 -26.44
N MET A 595 15.57 -28.68 -26.98
CA MET A 595 15.84 -29.92 -26.24
C MET A 595 16.80 -29.72 -25.06
N TRP A 596 17.80 -28.84 -25.17
CA TRP A 596 18.75 -28.54 -24.09
C TRP A 596 18.16 -27.62 -23.01
N GLY A 597 17.29 -26.69 -23.41
CA GLY A 597 16.52 -25.80 -22.52
C GLY A 597 15.24 -26.42 -21.93
N GLY A 598 15.01 -27.72 -22.13
CA GLY A 598 13.90 -28.46 -21.52
C GLY A 598 12.54 -28.38 -22.21
N THR A 599 12.38 -27.50 -23.19
CA THR A 599 11.09 -27.20 -23.86
C THR A 599 10.80 -28.10 -25.07
N GLY A 600 11.82 -28.82 -25.57
CA GLY A 600 11.67 -29.93 -26.49
C GLY A 600 11.83 -29.57 -27.97
N MET A 601 10.88 -28.85 -28.56
CA MET A 601 10.93 -28.40 -29.96
C MET A 601 10.92 -26.87 -30.02
N ALA A 602 11.62 -26.31 -31.01
CA ALA A 602 11.60 -24.88 -31.26
C ALA A 602 10.35 -24.46 -32.05
N TYR A 603 9.94 -23.21 -31.84
CA TYR A 603 8.93 -22.53 -32.62
C TYR A 603 9.57 -21.94 -33.89
N ASP A 604 8.77 -21.78 -34.94
CA ASP A 604 9.20 -21.33 -36.28
C ASP A 604 8.25 -20.20 -36.70
N ALA A 605 8.79 -19.01 -36.89
CA ALA A 605 8.05 -17.79 -37.19
C ALA A 605 8.67 -17.10 -38.41
N ASN A 606 7.93 -17.00 -39.51
CA ASN A 606 8.41 -16.46 -40.77
C ASN A 606 8.11 -14.94 -40.91
N ASN A 607 7.40 -14.36 -39.93
CA ASN A 607 6.99 -12.95 -39.86
C ASN A 607 6.55 -12.60 -38.43
N GLN A 608 6.34 -11.30 -38.16
CA GLN A 608 5.83 -10.75 -36.90
C GLN A 608 4.60 -11.50 -36.36
N ALA A 609 3.55 -11.74 -37.16
CA ALA A 609 2.31 -12.36 -36.66
C ALA A 609 2.49 -13.85 -36.27
N GLU A 610 3.46 -14.54 -36.87
CA GLU A 610 3.86 -15.88 -36.44
C GLU A 610 4.72 -15.84 -35.15
N LEU A 611 5.48 -14.75 -34.92
CA LEU A 611 6.23 -14.51 -33.68
C LEU A 611 5.29 -14.15 -32.52
N GLU A 612 4.35 -13.24 -32.71
CA GLU A 612 3.27 -12.90 -31.76
C GLU A 612 2.50 -14.17 -31.33
N LEU A 613 2.11 -15.01 -32.30
CA LEU A 613 1.44 -16.28 -32.03
C LEU A 613 2.32 -17.27 -31.25
N ALA A 614 3.62 -17.35 -31.56
CA ALA A 614 4.55 -18.20 -30.83
C ALA A 614 4.74 -17.73 -29.38
N LEU A 615 4.95 -16.43 -29.18
CA LEU A 615 5.04 -15.79 -27.86
C LEU A 615 3.78 -16.04 -27.03
N LYS A 616 2.59 -15.78 -27.59
CA LYS A 616 1.31 -16.04 -26.92
C LYS A 616 1.16 -17.51 -26.53
N THR A 617 1.44 -18.44 -27.45
CA THR A 617 1.37 -19.90 -27.18
C THR A 617 2.31 -20.34 -26.06
N ILE A 618 3.44 -19.65 -25.87
CA ILE A 618 4.38 -19.94 -24.79
C ILE A 618 3.86 -19.37 -23.46
N ILE A 619 3.34 -18.13 -23.45
CA ILE A 619 2.83 -17.48 -22.23
C ILE A 619 1.54 -18.17 -21.73
N GLU A 620 0.64 -18.59 -22.62
CA GLU A 620 -0.52 -19.43 -22.28
C GLU A 620 -0.12 -20.81 -21.70
N SER A 621 1.15 -21.22 -21.81
CA SER A 621 1.68 -22.44 -21.17
C SER A 621 2.31 -22.21 -19.79
N VAL A 622 2.38 -20.95 -19.33
CA VAL A 622 2.88 -20.58 -18.00
C VAL A 622 1.78 -20.78 -16.96
N SER A 623 2.11 -21.47 -15.87
CA SER A 623 1.19 -21.58 -14.73
C SER A 623 1.22 -20.28 -13.94
N PHE A 624 0.13 -19.51 -14.02
CA PHE A 624 -0.12 -18.38 -13.12
C PHE A 624 -0.68 -18.89 -11.79
N ASP A 625 -0.31 -18.22 -10.69
CA ASP A 625 -0.99 -18.38 -9.41
C ASP A 625 -2.26 -17.49 -9.45
N PRO A 626 -3.48 -18.07 -9.46
CA PRO A 626 -4.72 -17.29 -9.59
C PRO A 626 -5.03 -16.47 -8.34
N CYS A 627 -4.27 -16.66 -7.26
CA CYS A 627 -4.43 -15.97 -5.99
C CYS A 627 -3.48 -14.78 -5.83
N CYS A 628 -2.65 -14.50 -6.85
CA CYS A 628 -1.82 -13.30 -6.86
C CYS A 628 -2.64 -12.02 -6.96
N GLN A 629 -2.20 -10.98 -6.23
CA GLN A 629 -2.43 -9.62 -6.69
C GLN A 629 -1.58 -9.41 -7.95
N PHE A 630 -2.26 -9.34 -9.10
CA PHE A 630 -1.64 -8.98 -10.38
C PHE A 630 -1.17 -7.51 -10.37
N ASN A 631 -0.23 -7.18 -11.24
CA ASN A 631 0.02 -5.77 -11.56
C ASN A 631 -1.24 -5.19 -12.20
N ASP A 632 -1.34 -3.87 -12.22
CA ASP A 632 -2.43 -3.17 -12.90
C ASP A 632 -1.80 -2.04 -13.71
N CYS A 633 -1.34 -2.39 -14.91
CA CYS A 633 -0.75 -1.45 -15.86
C CYS A 633 -1.85 -0.62 -16.58
N SER A 634 -3.12 -0.72 -16.13
CA SER A 634 -4.19 0.19 -16.53
C SER A 634 -4.39 1.37 -15.55
N LYS A 635 -3.72 1.34 -14.38
CA LYS A 635 -3.73 2.45 -13.42
C LYS A 635 -2.69 3.52 -13.76
N ASN A 636 -3.04 4.76 -13.45
CA ASN A 636 -2.21 5.94 -13.69
C ASN A 636 -2.07 6.76 -12.39
N PRO A 637 -0.84 7.05 -11.91
CA PRO A 637 0.43 6.50 -12.39
C PRO A 637 0.46 4.98 -12.23
N GLU A 638 1.23 4.30 -13.08
CA GLU A 638 1.47 2.87 -12.95
C GLU A 638 2.20 2.56 -11.62
N PRO A 639 1.98 1.37 -11.02
CA PRO A 639 2.48 1.06 -9.68
C PRO A 639 4.01 1.00 -9.54
N THR A 640 4.78 1.15 -10.62
CA THR A 640 6.25 1.00 -10.64
C THR A 640 7.02 2.00 -11.50
N THR A 641 6.38 3.00 -12.13
CA THR A 641 7.10 4.00 -12.96
C THR A 641 6.95 5.45 -12.51
N GLY A 642 5.87 5.78 -11.78
CA GLY A 642 5.59 7.15 -11.35
C GLY A 642 5.35 8.16 -12.49
N GLU A 643 5.24 7.67 -13.72
CA GLU A 643 5.04 8.47 -14.94
C GLU A 643 3.62 9.03 -15.01
N MET A 644 3.42 10.04 -15.86
CA MET A 644 2.10 10.55 -16.21
C MET A 644 1.78 10.06 -17.61
N ASP A 645 1.03 8.95 -17.69
CA ASP A 645 0.50 8.45 -18.96
C ASP A 645 -1.04 8.30 -18.87
N PRO A 646 -1.75 7.30 -19.44
CA PRO A 646 -2.90 7.67 -20.25
C PRO A 646 -4.20 7.61 -19.41
N GLN A 647 -4.77 8.77 -19.08
CA GLN A 647 -6.21 8.79 -18.75
C GLN A 647 -6.99 8.28 -19.98
N SER A 648 -7.65 7.13 -19.84
CA SER A 648 -8.37 6.46 -20.92
C SER A 648 -9.37 7.38 -21.62
N GLY A 649 -8.99 7.90 -22.78
CA GLY A 649 -9.82 8.79 -23.56
C GLY A 649 -10.95 8.03 -24.25
N CYS A 650 -12.18 8.53 -24.12
CA CYS A 650 -13.39 7.88 -24.62
C CYS A 650 -13.56 8.03 -26.14
N THR A 651 -14.20 7.03 -26.76
CA THR A 651 -14.64 7.08 -28.16
C THR A 651 -16.15 7.23 -28.32
N GLN A 652 -16.91 6.92 -27.28
CA GLN A 652 -18.38 6.97 -27.17
C GLN A 652 -18.77 6.97 -25.68
N ASP A 653 -20.00 7.36 -25.33
CA ASP A 653 -20.42 7.51 -23.92
C ASP A 653 -20.42 6.20 -23.12
N SER A 654 -20.53 5.05 -23.79
CA SER A 654 -20.42 3.72 -23.16
C SER A 654 -19.00 3.31 -22.78
N ASP A 655 -17.99 4.14 -23.07
CA ASP A 655 -16.61 3.95 -22.62
C ASP A 655 -16.35 4.64 -21.26
N CYS A 656 -17.34 5.37 -20.73
CA CYS A 656 -17.28 6.10 -19.45
C CYS A 656 -18.12 5.43 -18.35
N ALA A 657 -17.96 5.85 -17.09
CA ALA A 657 -18.69 5.28 -15.97
C ALA A 657 -20.17 5.75 -15.91
N MET A 658 -21.00 5.05 -15.12
CA MET A 658 -22.38 5.49 -14.85
C MET A 658 -22.39 6.81 -14.08
N GLY A 659 -22.62 7.91 -14.79
CA GLY A 659 -22.55 9.28 -14.27
C GLY A 659 -21.68 10.22 -15.10
N GLU A 660 -21.07 9.74 -16.18
CA GLU A 660 -20.15 10.48 -17.05
C GLU A 660 -20.61 10.46 -18.53
N TYR A 661 -20.04 11.32 -19.36
CA TYR A 661 -20.28 11.37 -20.82
C TYR A 661 -19.04 11.77 -21.61
N CYS A 662 -19.01 11.45 -22.92
CA CYS A 662 -17.80 11.51 -23.73
C CYS A 662 -17.60 12.86 -24.46
N MET A 663 -16.78 13.73 -23.87
CA MET A 663 -16.48 15.08 -24.37
C MET A 663 -15.34 15.09 -25.39
N LYS A 664 -15.69 15.08 -26.68
CA LYS A 664 -14.71 15.15 -27.78
C LYS A 664 -14.39 16.58 -28.23
N PRO A 665 -13.11 17.01 -28.20
CA PRO A 665 -12.66 18.21 -28.90
C PRO A 665 -12.95 18.13 -30.40
N MET A 666 -13.37 19.23 -31.04
CA MET A 666 -13.82 19.25 -32.45
C MET A 666 -12.79 18.80 -33.51
N ASN A 667 -11.52 18.61 -33.13
CA ASN A 667 -10.44 18.13 -34.00
C ASN A 667 -9.80 16.81 -33.51
N SER A 668 -10.36 16.14 -32.51
CA SER A 668 -9.82 14.89 -31.93
C SER A 668 -10.71 13.68 -32.24
N PRO A 669 -10.14 12.49 -32.53
CA PRO A 669 -10.90 11.24 -32.58
C PRO A 669 -11.36 10.75 -31.19
N VAL A 670 -10.70 11.22 -30.13
CA VAL A 670 -10.85 10.76 -28.73
C VAL A 670 -11.24 11.94 -27.82
N GLY A 671 -12.04 11.70 -26.78
CA GLY A 671 -12.48 12.71 -25.80
C GLY A 671 -12.14 12.35 -24.35
N SER A 672 -12.51 13.22 -23.41
CA SER A 672 -12.50 12.91 -21.97
C SER A 672 -13.85 12.39 -21.49
N CYS A 673 -13.86 11.54 -20.47
CA CYS A 673 -15.06 11.27 -19.67
C CYS A 673 -15.21 12.41 -18.66
N GLU A 674 -16.23 13.25 -18.83
CA GLU A 674 -16.55 14.32 -17.88
C GLU A 674 -17.76 13.91 -17.04
N PRO A 675 -17.80 14.25 -15.73
CA PRO A 675 -18.99 14.05 -14.91
C PRO A 675 -20.20 14.79 -15.48
N ILE A 676 -21.36 14.12 -15.44
CA ILE A 676 -22.65 14.78 -15.62
C ILE A 676 -22.89 15.63 -14.37
N GLY A 677 -22.73 16.95 -14.51
CA GLY A 677 -23.16 17.91 -13.49
C GLY A 677 -24.69 17.96 -13.37
N ASP A 678 -25.19 18.75 -12.45
CA ASP A 678 -26.62 18.77 -12.06
C ASP A 678 -27.58 19.14 -13.21
N CYS A 679 -27.06 19.69 -14.32
CA CYS A 679 -27.82 20.09 -15.49
C CYS A 679 -27.02 20.05 -16.80
N ILE A 680 -27.73 19.99 -17.92
CA ILE A 680 -27.20 20.16 -19.29
C ILE A 680 -27.86 21.38 -19.96
N ASP A 681 -29.15 21.65 -19.69
CA ASP A 681 -29.78 22.94 -19.97
C ASP A 681 -30.71 23.40 -18.82
N ASP A 682 -31.22 24.64 -18.90
CA ASP A 682 -32.04 25.26 -17.86
C ASP A 682 -33.25 24.40 -17.44
N SER A 683 -33.76 23.53 -18.33
CA SER A 683 -34.93 22.69 -18.05
C SER A 683 -34.66 21.49 -17.15
N ASP A 684 -33.40 21.20 -16.83
CA ASP A 684 -33.00 20.21 -15.82
C ASP A 684 -33.08 20.77 -14.37
N CYS A 685 -32.97 22.09 -14.19
CA CYS A 685 -32.95 22.78 -12.89
C CYS A 685 -34.35 23.16 -12.37
N ASP A 686 -34.50 23.51 -11.07
CA ASP A 686 -35.83 23.73 -10.48
C ASP A 686 -36.51 25.01 -10.98
N GLN A 687 -37.38 24.83 -11.99
CA GLN A 687 -38.26 25.86 -12.54
C GLN A 687 -39.41 26.26 -11.58
N GLY A 688 -39.49 25.64 -10.41
CA GLY A 688 -40.33 26.03 -9.27
C GLY A 688 -39.60 26.85 -8.20
N ALA A 689 -38.28 26.99 -8.29
CA ALA A 689 -37.51 27.88 -7.43
C ALA A 689 -37.86 29.36 -7.70
N ASN A 690 -37.49 30.24 -6.77
CA ASN A 690 -37.80 31.67 -6.84
C ASN A 690 -36.59 32.49 -6.34
N PRO A 691 -35.78 33.08 -7.25
CA PRO A 691 -35.90 33.03 -8.71
C PRO A 691 -35.69 31.59 -9.27
N PRO A 692 -36.27 31.26 -10.44
CA PRO A 692 -36.05 29.97 -11.10
C PRO A 692 -34.57 29.70 -11.37
N GLU A 693 -34.13 28.47 -11.20
CA GLU A 693 -32.74 28.10 -11.45
C GLU A 693 -32.43 28.01 -12.96
N ILE A 694 -31.19 28.32 -13.32
CA ILE A 694 -30.63 28.21 -14.67
C ILE A 694 -29.38 27.31 -14.63
N CYS A 695 -29.04 26.72 -15.77
CA CYS A 695 -27.86 25.88 -15.87
C CYS A 695 -26.63 26.71 -16.21
N GLN A 696 -25.68 26.83 -15.28
CA GLN A 696 -24.40 27.50 -15.52
C GLN A 696 -23.24 26.60 -15.12
N ASP A 697 -22.30 26.38 -16.04
CA ASP A 697 -21.09 25.57 -15.83
C ASP A 697 -21.41 24.15 -15.27
N ASN A 698 -22.52 23.58 -15.76
CA ASN A 698 -23.13 22.30 -15.36
C ASN A 698 -23.62 22.22 -13.91
N VAL A 699 -23.90 23.36 -13.28
CA VAL A 699 -24.50 23.46 -11.94
C VAL A 699 -25.80 24.28 -12.03
N CYS A 700 -26.84 23.85 -11.31
CA CYS A 700 -28.05 24.64 -11.16
C CYS A 700 -27.79 25.82 -10.21
N VAL A 701 -27.91 27.04 -10.72
CA VAL A 701 -27.71 28.27 -9.95
C VAL A 701 -28.98 29.14 -9.99
N PRO A 702 -29.30 29.90 -8.93
CA PRO A 702 -30.44 30.82 -8.95
C PRO A 702 -30.33 31.81 -10.12
N GLY A 703 -31.35 31.82 -10.98
CA GLY A 703 -31.41 32.71 -12.14
C GLY A 703 -31.63 34.17 -11.76
N PRO A 704 -31.49 35.10 -12.73
CA PRO A 704 -31.69 36.51 -12.46
C PRO A 704 -33.16 36.81 -12.13
N CYS A 705 -33.39 37.57 -11.06
CA CYS A 705 -34.73 38.11 -10.78
C CYS A 705 -35.17 39.05 -11.91
N THR A 706 -36.47 39.10 -12.21
CA THR A 706 -37.01 40.03 -13.23
C THR A 706 -38.10 40.97 -12.72
N ASP A 707 -38.62 40.70 -11.51
CA ASP A 707 -39.44 41.60 -10.71
C ASP A 707 -39.42 41.15 -9.23
N ASP A 708 -39.93 41.99 -8.34
CA ASP A 708 -39.90 41.76 -6.88
C ASP A 708 -40.59 40.46 -6.43
N SER A 709 -41.49 39.89 -7.23
CA SER A 709 -42.14 38.62 -6.89
C SER A 709 -41.22 37.40 -6.98
N HIS A 710 -40.01 37.59 -7.53
CA HIS A 710 -38.94 36.60 -7.57
C HIS A 710 -38.10 36.57 -6.27
N CYS A 711 -38.28 37.53 -5.36
CA CYS A 711 -37.42 37.74 -4.18
C CYS A 711 -38.12 37.48 -2.83
N ASP A 712 -39.36 36.96 -2.83
CA ASP A 712 -40.19 36.76 -1.62
C ASP A 712 -39.79 35.51 -0.81
N GLY A 713 -38.50 35.37 -0.49
CA GLY A 713 -37.90 34.22 0.20
C GLY A 713 -38.14 34.18 1.72
N GLY A 714 -38.95 35.09 2.27
CA GLY A 714 -39.21 35.21 3.71
C GLY A 714 -38.20 36.04 4.51
N ALA A 715 -37.33 36.80 3.83
CA ALA A 715 -36.42 37.77 4.46
C ALA A 715 -37.16 38.96 5.10
N GLN A 716 -36.53 39.61 6.09
CA GLN A 716 -37.02 40.84 6.74
C GLN A 716 -35.87 41.87 6.77
N PRO A 717 -35.97 43.02 6.06
CA PRO A 717 -37.11 43.46 5.24
C PRO A 717 -37.29 42.62 3.97
N PRO A 718 -38.48 42.66 3.33
CA PRO A 718 -38.71 41.95 2.06
C PRO A 718 -37.73 42.40 0.98
N GLU A 719 -37.18 41.46 0.22
CA GLU A 719 -36.23 41.77 -0.85
C GLU A 719 -36.95 42.28 -2.11
N ILE A 720 -36.29 43.20 -2.82
CA ILE A 720 -36.73 43.85 -4.05
C ILE A 720 -35.77 43.44 -5.16
N CYS A 721 -36.26 43.30 -6.39
CA CYS A 721 -35.40 42.92 -7.50
C CYS A 721 -34.65 44.13 -8.08
N ASP A 722 -33.32 44.15 -7.99
CA ASP A 722 -32.50 45.03 -8.82
C ASP A 722 -32.48 44.50 -10.26
N VAL A 723 -33.51 44.87 -11.02
CA VAL A 723 -33.71 44.46 -12.43
C VAL A 723 -32.59 44.90 -13.40
N ASP A 724 -31.71 45.83 -13.01
CA ASP A 724 -30.55 46.23 -13.83
C ASP A 724 -29.36 45.27 -13.62
N ASN A 725 -29.30 44.56 -12.47
CA ASN A 725 -28.26 43.57 -12.15
C ASN A 725 -28.77 42.11 -12.06
N GLY A 726 -30.08 41.89 -11.99
CA GLY A 726 -30.73 40.58 -11.83
C GLY A 726 -30.68 39.99 -10.41
N ILE A 727 -30.41 40.81 -9.39
CA ILE A 727 -30.12 40.36 -8.02
C ILE A 727 -31.21 40.85 -7.06
N CYS A 728 -31.66 39.97 -6.16
CA CYS A 728 -32.53 40.35 -5.04
C CYS A 728 -31.72 41.11 -3.98
N VAL A 729 -32.22 42.27 -3.55
CA VAL A 729 -31.56 43.15 -2.58
C VAL A 729 -32.55 43.56 -1.48
N PRO A 730 -32.12 43.77 -0.22
CA PRO A 730 -33.02 44.16 0.87
C PRO A 730 -33.83 45.42 0.54
N GLY A 731 -35.15 45.33 0.69
CA GLY A 731 -36.06 46.46 0.47
C GLY A 731 -35.99 47.49 1.60
N PRO A 732 -36.53 48.70 1.37
CA PRO A 732 -36.58 49.74 2.39
C PRO A 732 -37.56 49.36 3.51
N CYS A 733 -37.11 49.44 4.76
CA CYS A 733 -37.98 49.31 5.92
C CYS A 733 -38.90 50.53 6.08
N THR A 734 -40.00 50.38 6.82
CA THR A 734 -40.96 51.44 7.11
C THR A 734 -41.23 51.64 8.61
N ASP A 735 -41.11 50.58 9.41
CA ASP A 735 -40.89 50.66 10.86
C ASP A 735 -39.98 49.52 11.36
N ASP A 736 -39.64 49.54 12.65
CA ASP A 736 -38.67 48.60 13.26
C ASP A 736 -39.11 47.12 13.15
N SER A 737 -40.40 46.84 12.92
CA SER A 737 -40.90 45.47 12.74
C SER A 737 -40.73 44.92 11.31
N ASP A 738 -40.28 45.74 10.36
CA ASP A 738 -39.80 45.29 9.05
C ASP A 738 -38.34 44.76 9.13
N CYS A 739 -37.63 44.98 10.26
CA CYS A 739 -36.23 44.63 10.44
C CYS A 739 -36.03 43.33 11.26
N ALA A 740 -34.90 42.65 11.05
CA ALA A 740 -34.52 41.47 11.84
C ALA A 740 -34.12 41.83 13.29
N ASP A 741 -34.27 40.87 14.22
CA ASP A 741 -34.00 41.06 15.65
C ASP A 741 -32.63 41.72 15.92
N GLY A 742 -32.63 42.88 16.59
CA GLY A 742 -31.44 43.69 16.90
C GLY A 742 -31.16 44.84 15.92
N LEU A 743 -31.99 45.03 14.91
CA LEU A 743 -31.96 46.17 13.99
C LEU A 743 -33.21 47.05 14.14
N VAL A 744 -33.07 48.35 13.89
CA VAL A 744 -34.14 49.37 13.91
C VAL A 744 -34.19 50.12 12.57
N CYS A 745 -35.36 50.64 12.20
CA CYS A 745 -35.57 51.27 10.90
C CYS A 745 -35.25 52.77 10.94
N VAL A 746 -34.11 53.17 10.36
CA VAL A 746 -33.66 54.57 10.33
C VAL A 746 -33.51 55.04 8.88
N ASP A 747 -34.23 56.10 8.52
CA ASP A 747 -34.26 56.69 7.17
C ASP A 747 -34.53 55.66 6.02
N SER A 748 -35.26 54.58 6.34
CA SER A 748 -35.61 53.42 5.50
C SER A 748 -34.51 52.36 5.30
N GLU A 749 -33.47 52.36 6.14
CA GLU A 749 -32.42 51.34 6.21
C GLU A 749 -32.45 50.67 7.60
N CYS A 750 -32.37 49.33 7.66
CA CYS A 750 -32.31 48.61 8.94
C CYS A 750 -30.87 48.68 9.49
N VAL A 751 -30.69 49.47 10.54
CA VAL A 751 -29.37 49.70 11.19
C VAL A 751 -29.35 49.07 12.59
N PRO A 752 -28.18 48.70 13.15
CA PRO A 752 -28.10 48.18 14.51
C PRO A 752 -28.72 49.13 15.53
N ASP A 753 -29.49 48.59 16.49
CA ASP A 753 -30.03 49.38 17.58
C ASP A 753 -28.89 49.87 18.49
N LEU A 754 -28.78 51.19 18.65
CA LEU A 754 -27.68 51.83 19.37
C LEU A 754 -28.13 52.17 20.78
N CYS A 755 -27.48 51.55 21.77
CA CYS A 755 -27.81 51.76 23.17
C CYS A 755 -27.60 53.24 23.58
N THR A 756 -28.47 53.73 24.47
CA THR A 756 -28.36 55.08 25.05
C THR A 756 -28.14 55.06 26.56
N SER A 757 -28.37 53.90 27.17
CA SER A 757 -28.25 53.58 28.59
C SER A 757 -28.09 52.06 28.78
N ASP A 758 -27.64 51.64 29.96
CA ASP A 758 -27.41 50.21 30.26
C ASP A 758 -28.72 49.39 30.25
N ASP A 759 -29.86 50.03 30.51
CA ASP A 759 -31.20 49.43 30.42
C ASP A 759 -31.58 49.02 28.97
N ASP A 760 -30.89 49.59 27.96
CA ASP A 760 -31.09 49.25 26.54
C ASP A 760 -30.28 48.01 26.11
N CYS A 761 -29.39 47.49 26.98
CA CYS A 761 -28.47 46.40 26.64
C CYS A 761 -28.93 45.01 27.13
N PRO A 762 -28.79 43.95 26.32
CA PRO A 762 -29.21 42.61 26.70
C PRO A 762 -28.28 41.97 27.75
N GLY A 763 -28.88 41.48 28.85
CA GLY A 763 -28.17 40.73 29.90
C GLY A 763 -27.66 41.64 31.02
N ASN A 764 -26.35 41.56 31.30
CA ASN A 764 -25.63 42.42 32.26
C ASN A 764 -24.59 43.32 31.55
N GLN A 765 -24.76 43.57 30.26
CA GLN A 765 -23.86 44.42 29.48
C GLN A 765 -24.08 45.91 29.80
N ILE A 766 -23.00 46.68 29.76
CA ILE A 766 -22.98 48.13 29.95
C ILE A 766 -23.01 48.80 28.57
N CYS A 767 -23.73 49.92 28.45
CA CYS A 767 -23.79 50.69 27.23
C CYS A 767 -22.58 51.62 27.11
N ASN A 768 -21.76 51.44 26.06
CA ASN A 768 -20.76 52.42 25.70
C ASN A 768 -21.43 53.64 25.05
N THR A 769 -21.94 54.57 25.87
CA THR A 769 -22.60 55.81 25.42
C THR A 769 -21.78 56.75 24.50
N GLU A 770 -20.49 56.45 24.25
CA GLU A 770 -19.66 57.16 23.26
C GLU A 770 -19.58 56.44 21.88
N THR A 771 -19.94 55.15 21.79
CA THR A 771 -20.05 54.40 20.51
C THR A 771 -21.47 53.88 20.19
N GLY A 772 -22.35 53.77 21.19
CA GLY A 772 -23.68 53.15 21.07
C GLY A 772 -23.67 51.62 21.16
N GLU A 773 -22.53 51.01 21.49
CA GLU A 773 -22.36 49.55 21.55
C GLU A 773 -22.52 49.01 22.98
N CYS A 774 -23.25 47.91 23.14
CA CYS A 774 -23.29 47.16 24.38
C CYS A 774 -22.04 46.29 24.54
N ARG A 775 -21.42 46.32 25.73
CA ARG A 775 -20.21 45.53 26.04
C ARG A 775 -20.37 44.85 27.41
N PRO A 776 -19.86 43.62 27.63
CA PRO A 776 -19.71 43.11 28.98
C PRO A 776 -18.91 44.07 29.90
N PRO A 777 -19.24 44.10 31.21
CA PRO A 777 -18.55 44.93 32.20
C PRO A 777 -17.11 44.45 32.42
N THR A 778 -16.21 45.38 32.70
CA THR A 778 -14.85 45.05 33.19
C THR A 778 -14.88 44.66 34.67
N CYS A 779 -13.82 44.00 35.16
CA CYS A 779 -13.75 43.61 36.57
C CYS A 779 -13.59 44.80 37.54
N THR A 780 -13.22 45.99 37.06
CA THR A 780 -13.24 47.23 37.86
C THR A 780 -14.65 47.84 37.96
N GLU A 781 -15.50 47.59 36.94
CA GLU A 781 -16.90 48.01 36.90
C GLU A 781 -17.81 47.04 37.71
N ASP A 782 -17.58 45.73 37.57
CA ASP A 782 -18.21 44.68 38.39
C ASP A 782 -17.17 43.65 38.89
N PRO A 783 -16.75 43.73 40.17
CA PRO A 783 -15.80 42.77 40.75
C PRO A 783 -16.30 41.30 40.83
N SER A 784 -17.57 41.02 40.53
CA SER A 784 -18.10 39.65 40.49
C SER A 784 -17.87 38.92 39.14
N VAL A 785 -17.21 39.58 38.19
CA VAL A 785 -16.81 39.01 36.88
C VAL A 785 -15.57 38.11 37.00
N CYS A 786 -14.72 38.30 38.02
CA CYS A 786 -13.57 37.42 38.28
C CYS A 786 -13.96 36.16 39.08
N ALA A 787 -13.17 35.09 38.97
CA ALA A 787 -13.33 33.91 39.81
C ALA A 787 -13.05 34.22 41.30
N ALA A 788 -13.52 33.34 42.20
CA ALA A 788 -13.40 33.56 43.65
C ALA A 788 -11.96 33.46 44.19
N ASP A 789 -11.03 33.02 43.34
CA ASP A 789 -9.59 32.88 43.53
C ASP A 789 -8.77 33.80 42.59
N GLU A 790 -9.40 34.86 42.06
CA GLU A 790 -8.77 35.92 41.29
C GLU A 790 -9.01 37.32 41.90
N GLU A 791 -8.06 38.24 41.72
CA GLU A 791 -8.24 39.67 41.96
C GLU A 791 -8.11 40.48 40.66
N CYS A 792 -8.91 41.53 40.53
CA CYS A 792 -8.91 42.42 39.38
C CYS A 792 -7.75 43.42 39.49
N ILE A 793 -6.85 43.42 38.50
CA ILE A 793 -5.72 44.34 38.37
C ILE A 793 -5.77 44.93 36.95
N ASP A 794 -5.88 46.26 36.85
CA ASP A 794 -5.90 47.01 35.58
C ASP A 794 -6.87 46.42 34.52
N ASP A 795 -8.14 46.18 34.93
CA ASP A 795 -9.23 45.56 34.16
C ASP A 795 -9.02 44.10 33.73
N VAL A 796 -8.03 43.41 34.29
CA VAL A 796 -7.77 41.97 34.06
C VAL A 796 -7.92 41.19 35.37
N CYS A 797 -8.67 40.08 35.33
CA CYS A 797 -8.72 39.12 36.44
C CYS A 797 -7.39 38.35 36.50
N THR A 798 -6.79 38.26 37.68
CA THR A 798 -5.48 37.63 37.89
C THR A 798 -5.50 36.73 39.13
N PRO A 799 -4.98 35.48 39.08
CA PRO A 799 -5.02 34.57 40.22
C PRO A 799 -4.30 35.13 41.47
N VAL A 800 -4.93 35.07 42.64
CA VAL A 800 -4.32 35.59 43.88
C VAL A 800 -3.20 34.66 44.36
N ASP A 801 -1.95 35.13 44.35
CA ASP A 801 -0.81 34.35 44.82
C ASP A 801 -0.94 34.05 46.34
N PRO A 802 -1.02 32.78 46.77
CA PRO A 802 -1.29 32.42 48.16
C PRO A 802 -0.07 32.57 49.10
N THR A 803 1.05 33.17 48.66
CA THR A 803 2.34 33.09 49.38
C THR A 803 2.73 34.28 50.27
N THR A 804 1.80 35.15 50.71
CA THR A 804 2.09 36.17 51.75
C THR A 804 1.11 36.20 52.95
N ASP A 805 1.60 35.79 54.13
CA ASP A 805 0.97 35.94 55.45
C ASP A 805 1.35 37.30 56.10
N PRO A 806 0.41 38.09 56.70
CA PRO A 806 0.66 39.51 57.00
C PRO A 806 1.35 39.79 58.36
N GLY A 807 2.63 40.21 58.32
CA GLY A 807 3.50 40.39 59.50
C GLY A 807 4.00 41.81 59.81
N THR A 808 3.16 42.65 60.45
CA THR A 808 3.54 43.77 61.35
C THR A 808 4.63 44.81 60.94
N SER A 809 4.20 45.97 60.46
CA SER A 809 4.46 47.32 61.04
C SER A 809 5.75 47.58 61.85
N THR A 810 6.66 48.46 61.36
CA THR A 810 6.92 49.82 61.93
C THR A 810 8.04 50.65 61.25
N SER A 811 7.74 51.95 61.04
CA SER A 811 8.62 53.17 61.10
C SER A 811 9.92 53.36 60.27
N ASP A 812 10.04 54.60 59.76
CA ASP A 812 11.25 55.44 59.59
C ASP A 812 12.32 55.16 58.50
N GLY A 813 12.27 55.96 57.40
CA GLY A 813 13.12 57.16 57.35
C GLY A 813 14.17 57.33 56.22
N GLY A 814 14.04 58.43 55.45
CA GLY A 814 15.13 59.05 54.64
C GLY A 814 15.26 58.55 53.19
N THR A 815 14.94 59.31 52.13
CA THR A 815 15.55 60.55 51.55
C THR A 815 16.78 60.33 50.66
N ASP A 816 16.64 60.75 49.39
CA ASP A 816 17.66 61.07 48.37
C ASP A 816 18.60 59.93 47.91
N GLY A 817 19.05 59.85 46.65
CA GLY A 817 18.69 60.62 45.44
C GLY A 817 19.88 60.78 44.46
N GLY A 818 19.65 60.66 43.15
CA GLY A 818 20.53 61.21 42.10
C GLY A 818 21.43 60.26 41.29
N THR A 819 21.09 60.13 39.99
CA THR A 819 21.97 60.26 38.81
C THR A 819 23.31 59.50 38.68
N ASP A 820 23.30 58.56 37.72
CA ASP A 820 24.11 58.59 36.46
C ASP A 820 25.65 58.30 36.48
N SER A 821 26.19 58.05 35.28
CA SER A 821 27.61 57.90 34.86
C SER A 821 28.32 56.54 35.00
N SER A 822 28.47 55.87 33.86
CA SER A 822 29.65 55.06 33.46
C SER A 822 30.80 56.03 33.00
N PRO A 823 32.05 55.64 32.58
CA PRO A 823 32.58 54.31 32.18
C PRO A 823 34.08 54.02 32.53
N SER A 824 34.70 53.05 31.81
CA SER A 824 36.17 52.78 31.66
C SER A 824 36.83 51.98 32.82
N THR A 825 37.78 51.04 32.65
CA THR A 825 38.86 50.73 31.67
C THR A 825 39.18 49.19 31.70
N THR A 826 39.94 48.47 30.84
CA THR A 826 40.53 48.62 29.47
C THR A 826 41.08 47.27 28.94
N ALA A 827 41.04 47.07 27.62
CA ALA A 827 42.02 46.35 26.73
C ALA A 827 42.37 44.84 26.88
N GLY A 828 42.32 44.12 25.74
CA GLY A 828 43.21 42.98 25.38
C GLY A 828 44.44 43.49 24.58
N PRO A 829 44.98 42.81 23.54
CA PRO A 829 44.66 41.50 22.91
C PRO A 829 45.73 40.43 23.27
N GLY A 830 45.79 39.19 22.74
CA GLY A 830 45.94 38.73 21.34
C GLY A 830 47.26 37.92 21.21
N ASP A 831 47.65 37.23 20.14
CA ASP A 831 47.01 36.63 18.94
C ASP A 831 48.04 35.65 18.29
N ASP A 832 47.70 35.01 17.16
CA ASP A 832 48.58 34.37 16.14
C ASP A 832 49.39 33.05 16.44
N ASP A 833 48.87 31.94 15.88
CA ASP A 833 49.44 31.14 14.76
C ASP A 833 50.63 30.12 14.83
N ASP A 834 50.56 29.20 13.85
CA ASP A 834 51.56 28.37 13.12
C ASP A 834 52.21 27.08 13.70
N ASP A 835 51.78 25.96 13.09
CA ASP A 835 52.58 24.94 12.33
C ASP A 835 53.43 23.80 12.95
N ASP A 836 53.61 22.82 12.04
CA ASP A 836 54.58 21.72 11.88
C ASP A 836 54.40 20.35 12.57
N ASP A 837 54.47 19.33 11.69
CA ASP A 837 54.44 17.88 11.84
C ASP A 837 55.60 17.25 12.64
N ASP A 838 55.50 15.91 12.79
CA ASP A 838 56.51 14.92 12.33
C ASP A 838 57.08 13.94 13.37
N THR A 839 57.30 12.70 12.90
CA THR A 839 58.04 11.56 13.49
C THR A 839 57.53 10.83 14.75
N ASP A 840 57.80 9.53 14.92
CA ASP A 840 57.73 8.41 13.96
C ASP A 840 57.67 7.05 14.69
N SER A 841 57.36 6.03 13.90
CA SER A 841 57.42 4.57 14.07
C SER A 841 58.71 4.00 14.70
N ASP A 842 58.58 2.88 15.41
CA ASP A 842 58.97 1.51 14.91
C ASP A 842 59.37 0.53 16.04
N SER A 843 59.02 -0.74 15.88
CA SER A 843 59.82 -1.89 16.35
C SER A 843 59.35 -3.23 15.75
N GLY A 844 59.47 -3.41 14.43
CA GLY A 844 59.31 -4.73 13.79
C GLY A 844 60.57 -5.61 13.84
N THR A 845 60.42 -6.92 14.12
CA THR A 845 61.34 -8.07 13.83
C THR A 845 60.78 -9.33 14.55
N ASP A 846 60.94 -10.58 14.09
CA ASP A 846 61.67 -11.08 12.92
C ASP A 846 61.04 -12.36 12.31
N SER A 847 61.52 -12.61 11.10
CA SER A 847 61.27 -13.59 10.06
C SER A 847 61.25 -15.10 10.40
N ALA A 848 60.35 -15.80 9.70
CA ALA A 848 60.43 -17.15 9.11
C ALA A 848 61.38 -18.25 9.68
N GLY A 849 60.82 -19.43 9.96
CA GLY A 849 61.57 -20.68 10.14
C GLY A 849 60.69 -21.94 10.06
N SER A 850 61.18 -23.00 9.42
CA SER A 850 60.49 -24.29 9.29
C SER A 850 60.96 -25.32 10.34
N GLY A 851 60.07 -26.21 10.79
CA GLY A 851 60.50 -27.45 11.46
C GLY A 851 59.53 -28.09 12.47
N GLN A 852 58.90 -29.17 12.03
CA GLN A 852 58.75 -30.47 12.73
C GLN A 852 58.35 -30.55 14.24
N ASP A 853 57.20 -31.22 14.41
CA ASP A 853 56.97 -32.42 15.24
C ASP A 853 56.82 -32.33 16.79
N ASP A 854 56.07 -33.32 17.30
CA ASP A 854 55.88 -33.76 18.70
C ASP A 854 55.13 -32.80 19.69
N GLU A 855 54.30 -33.26 20.65
CA GLU A 855 53.95 -34.63 21.12
C GLU A 855 52.41 -34.85 21.16
N GLY A 856 51.93 -36.08 20.92
CA GLY A 856 50.48 -36.39 20.97
C GLY A 856 50.11 -37.87 20.77
N CYS A 857 50.31 -38.71 21.79
CA CYS A 857 50.10 -40.17 21.76
C CYS A 857 48.65 -40.62 21.38
N GLY A 858 48.43 -41.77 20.71
CA GLY A 858 49.38 -42.70 20.08
C GLY A 858 48.84 -44.13 19.86
N CYS A 859 49.52 -44.87 18.95
CA CYS A 859 49.53 -46.33 18.74
C CYS A 859 48.36 -47.05 18.01
N ALA A 860 48.75 -47.92 17.05
CA ALA A 860 47.94 -48.96 16.39
C ALA A 860 47.85 -50.26 17.24
N VAL A 861 47.16 -51.33 16.78
CA VAL A 861 47.71 -52.60 16.18
C VAL A 861 46.54 -53.62 16.16
N GLU A 862 46.27 -54.53 15.21
CA GLU A 862 46.81 -54.96 13.89
C GLU A 862 45.58 -55.20 12.93
N GLN A 863 45.66 -55.43 11.60
CA GLN A 863 45.90 -56.70 10.86
C GLN A 863 45.15 -57.96 11.42
N ASP A 864 44.69 -58.96 10.64
CA ASP A 864 44.81 -59.25 9.19
C ASP A 864 43.76 -60.29 8.66
N LEU A 865 43.80 -60.56 7.33
CA LEU A 865 43.51 -61.81 6.59
C LEU A 865 42.09 -62.34 6.26
N GLU A 866 41.96 -62.69 4.96
CA GLU A 866 41.19 -63.78 4.29
C GLU A 866 39.65 -63.85 4.29
N GLY A 867 39.03 -64.03 3.09
CA GLY A 867 37.58 -64.28 3.03
C GLY A 867 36.82 -64.82 1.79
N LYS A 868 37.41 -65.03 0.60
CA LYS A 868 36.84 -65.80 -0.56
C LYS A 868 35.39 -65.55 -1.05
N THR A 869 35.30 -65.36 -2.37
CA THR A 869 34.10 -65.51 -3.21
C THR A 869 33.28 -66.81 -3.02
N ARG A 870 31.95 -66.68 -2.85
CA ARG A 870 30.84 -67.59 -3.28
C ARG A 870 29.49 -67.02 -2.77
N GLY A 871 28.35 -67.13 -3.46
CA GLY A 871 28.06 -67.73 -4.77
C GLY A 871 27.23 -69.02 -4.70
N LEU A 872 25.90 -68.89 -4.54
CA LEU A 872 24.76 -69.83 -4.66
C LEU A 872 23.55 -69.06 -4.06
N LEU A 873 22.26 -69.11 -4.46
CA LEU A 873 21.42 -69.76 -5.49
C LEU A 873 20.37 -68.69 -5.95
N GLY A 874 19.56 -68.86 -7.01
CA GLY A 874 19.45 -70.00 -7.93
C GLY A 874 18.03 -70.32 -8.41
N THR A 875 17.35 -69.34 -9.01
CA THR A 875 16.44 -69.54 -10.18
C THR A 875 15.09 -70.30 -9.99
N VAL A 876 14.15 -70.01 -10.92
CA VAL A 876 12.91 -70.77 -11.25
C VAL A 876 11.71 -70.64 -10.30
N PHE A 877 10.67 -69.91 -10.76
CA PHE A 877 9.44 -70.58 -11.20
C PHE A 877 8.72 -69.79 -12.30
N ALA A 878 8.57 -70.41 -13.47
CA ALA A 878 7.83 -69.87 -14.61
C ALA A 878 7.10 -71.01 -15.34
N LEU A 879 5.94 -71.39 -14.80
CA LEU A 879 4.92 -72.23 -15.44
C LEU A 879 3.55 -71.69 -14.99
N GLY A 880 2.53 -71.52 -15.84
CA GLY A 880 2.45 -71.88 -17.26
C GLY A 880 1.23 -72.75 -17.56
N PHE A 881 0.03 -72.19 -17.39
CA PHE A 881 -1.21 -72.82 -17.83
C PHE A 881 -1.90 -71.99 -18.90
N ALA A 882 -1.89 -72.50 -20.12
CA ALA A 882 -2.59 -71.91 -21.25
C ALA A 882 -3.98 -72.54 -21.43
N GLY A 883 -4.95 -71.69 -21.77
CA GLY A 883 -6.14 -72.09 -22.53
C GLY A 883 -7.45 -72.25 -21.75
N PHE A 884 -8.41 -71.39 -22.08
CA PHE A 884 -9.60 -71.87 -22.79
C PHE A 884 -10.21 -70.78 -23.69
N ILE A 885 -10.14 -70.96 -25.01
CA ILE A 885 -10.90 -70.17 -25.98
C ILE A 885 -12.26 -70.87 -26.21
N ARG A 886 -13.40 -70.22 -25.91
CA ARG A 886 -14.70 -70.69 -26.46
C ARG A 886 -15.79 -69.66 -26.74
N ARG A 887 -15.43 -68.66 -27.54
CA ARG A 887 -16.23 -67.99 -28.60
C ARG A 887 -17.70 -68.48 -28.81
N ARG A 888 -18.69 -67.61 -28.53
CA ARG A 888 -19.96 -67.40 -29.27
C ARG A 888 -20.62 -66.11 -28.71
N ARG A 889 -21.07 -65.04 -29.40
CA ARG A 889 -21.61 -64.68 -30.74
C ARG A 889 -23.06 -64.18 -30.57
N ARG A 890 -23.35 -62.96 -31.07
CA ARG A 890 -24.68 -62.28 -31.15
C ARG A 890 -25.27 -61.85 -29.80
N SER A 891 -26.02 -60.76 -29.68
CA SER A 891 -26.42 -59.67 -30.61
C SER A 891 -26.77 -58.41 -29.77
N ALA A 892 -27.04 -57.22 -30.32
CA ALA A 892 -27.35 -56.86 -31.71
C ALA A 892 -26.31 -55.93 -32.34
#